data_AF-A0A2R6RLU2-F1
#
_entry.id   AF-A0A2R6RLU2-F1
#
_cell.length_a   1.000
_cell.length_b   1.000
_cell.length_c   1.000
_cell.angle_alpha   90.00
_cell.angle_beta   90.00
_cell.angle_gamma   90.00
#
_symmetry.space_group_name_H-M   'P 1'
#
loop_
_entity.id
_entity.type
_entity.pdbx_description
1 polymer ?
#
loop_
_entity_poly.entity_id
_entity_poly.type
_entity_poly.pdbx_seq_one_letter_code
_entity_poly.pdbx_strand_id
1 'polypeptide(L)'
;MSSRIPAPDGTVDDLHYSIVKNSDDGKLSHSTHYIAYRDAIILPAASGAYEGPQHILPILITDGDGAAPCTTIYGENLYFKAGATYNFKSKILKIVAKSINVFGEGVVTFDLHGDDGETSTEDIKPAASGRDGTEDTPSENGSDGTKGHDGGNGVAGGSFSLLASSVIGAFIVNLKGGNGSAGRKGGTGGNGGHGCKTNRSYINTNNTNYTLEELQARYRGSKGGRGGTGGNGGNGAVGGNFIAILPNHCRTLLNVSQDDGSAGAAGEEGDAGKGGGAGECVIGRNGLKSSWRRRMYANAGDNGDAGSRGSAGNAPDSSQKQTILTDFVAQVHFPTAFPPDFLQLICDRLRFEYHILSAVMDLNTPSTDPDARLVKFGETLAWLLLACPAIPAPPVDPNVNVEGGILSDLRSNVRQSILNLKYCINLRTDIWGRRLDSVDSLFFPFYGIKEKLHSARHVEEEYLASKKLNGEINKDRYEKANTFASLVQNEKTLKDKITEAGLRCQELVEKITRAKTVVEDKTRDIATQLRKAEKKIEGHVEWNGWGALLALGTVVVAPEAGIVAGAITVLEGADLDFNGITTGGGDKVQKSYVLRKMTHVQGGVAEIRDKMKDLFKGMGEGSGEGLEMITVEKDKFTELCDEYLEAIGADGPLRMLFQDLQTQSDVLNNIILSYNTEVVQLHKLTSDRAQAKLQQQVLQIVPSQEDEDYRRLHLLRYFYSSTYTKHKMALVKEIASAAAGVRALTFINPDYLASWMDFGCFGAVTVDCLIEAWEVLRTAVEDYQRVESMNKTQEVPFTARIDTVYPFVVDNLKKNRSFIVDLLPKAAASAHWISSIWRDVRLQGLQVFLEGAKHKHPSDHAQISLRVRSLNAFVVHDTMGRKYVVNCPEVILPFAYLAKDRTAACKPVNPNSAQFQLDDPKNTEPMRRCLISPYTTWIVEVDGDVDLSEVDGVTMVFTTQARSTQGKVDSFNLALARMMAAPSKE
;
A
#
# COMPACT_ATOMS: atom_id res chain seq x y z
N MET A 1 -1.53 5.13 10.33
CA MET A 1 -1.58 3.70 9.95
C MET A 1 -2.61 3.53 8.85
N SER A 2 -2.17 3.37 7.59
CA SER A 2 -3.06 3.16 6.45
C SER A 2 -3.30 1.66 6.27
N SER A 3 -4.18 1.08 7.09
CA SER A 3 -4.70 -0.24 6.76
C SER A 3 -5.60 -0.10 5.53
N ARG A 4 -5.26 -0.73 4.40
CA ARG A 4 -6.31 -1.18 3.49
C ARG A 4 -7.18 -2.13 4.30
N ILE A 5 -8.31 -1.63 4.78
CA ILE A 5 -9.30 -2.45 5.48
C ILE A 5 -10.01 -3.26 4.37
N PRO A 6 -10.22 -4.58 4.57
CA PRO A 6 -10.64 -5.60 3.58
C PRO A 6 -11.63 -5.17 2.49
N ALA A 7 -11.63 -5.86 1.35
CA ALA A 7 -12.78 -5.92 0.43
C ALA A 7 -13.82 -6.93 1.00
N PRO A 8 -15.11 -6.59 1.19
CA PRO A 8 -16.08 -7.32 2.04
C PRO A 8 -16.76 -8.52 1.42
N ASP A 9 -16.45 -8.93 0.19
CA ASP A 9 -17.24 -9.96 -0.47
C ASP A 9 -16.89 -11.39 -0.03
N GLY A 10 -15.95 -11.55 0.92
CA GLY A 10 -15.56 -12.87 1.40
C GLY A 10 -14.79 -13.70 0.37
N THR A 11 -14.38 -13.09 -0.74
CA THR A 11 -13.46 -13.71 -1.70
C THR A 11 -12.03 -13.68 -1.14
N VAL A 12 -11.13 -14.38 -1.83
CA VAL A 12 -9.67 -14.54 -1.65
C VAL A 12 -8.94 -13.40 -0.91
N ASP A 13 -9.39 -12.16 -1.07
CA ASP A 13 -8.79 -10.93 -0.52
C ASP A 13 -8.93 -10.75 1.02
N ASP A 14 -9.82 -11.46 1.72
CA ASP A 14 -10.04 -11.29 3.17
C ASP A 14 -9.03 -12.05 4.08
N LEU A 15 -8.32 -13.05 3.54
CA LEU A 15 -7.31 -13.83 4.26
C LEU A 15 -5.87 -13.54 3.80
N HIS A 16 -5.71 -12.66 2.82
CA HIS A 16 -4.46 -12.01 2.44
C HIS A 16 -4.52 -10.55 2.93
N TYR A 17 -4.07 -10.32 4.15
CA TYR A 17 -4.07 -8.96 4.70
C TYR A 17 -2.75 -8.27 4.39
N SER A 18 -2.79 -7.21 3.59
CA SER A 18 -1.64 -6.38 3.27
C SER A 18 -1.65 -5.10 4.11
N ILE A 19 -0.83 -5.04 5.16
CA ILE A 19 -0.59 -3.81 5.92
C ILE A 19 0.39 -2.96 5.15
N VAL A 20 -0.06 -1.77 4.78
CA VAL A 20 0.76 -0.77 4.11
C VAL A 20 1.05 0.36 5.09
N LYS A 21 2.30 0.47 5.55
CA LYS A 21 2.72 1.59 6.40
C LYS A 21 3.23 2.72 5.52
N ASN A 22 2.55 3.87 5.60
CA ASN A 22 3.03 5.13 5.05
C ASN A 22 3.88 5.86 6.10
N SER A 23 5.00 6.45 5.70
CA SER A 23 5.71 7.46 6.49
C SER A 23 4.88 8.76 6.58
N ASP A 24 5.25 9.65 7.51
CA ASP A 24 4.54 10.92 7.75
C ASP A 24 4.51 11.85 6.52
N ASP A 25 5.38 11.62 5.53
CA ASP A 25 5.41 12.32 4.23
C ASP A 25 4.52 11.68 3.15
N GLY A 26 3.76 10.63 3.50
CA GLY A 26 2.85 9.92 2.59
C GLY A 26 3.49 8.82 1.73
N LYS A 27 4.81 8.60 1.82
CA LYS A 27 5.49 7.53 1.07
C LYS A 27 5.27 6.16 1.68
N LEU A 28 5.19 5.14 0.83
CA LEU A 28 5.12 3.74 1.23
C LEU A 28 6.47 3.34 1.85
N SER A 29 6.51 3.03 3.14
CA SER A 29 7.75 2.65 3.85
C SER A 29 7.85 1.14 4.09
N HIS A 30 6.72 0.44 4.20
CA HIS A 30 6.71 -1.00 4.45
C HIS A 30 5.39 -1.63 4.00
N SER A 31 5.49 -2.75 3.29
CA SER A 31 4.40 -3.66 2.96
C SER A 31 4.52 -4.93 3.82
N THR A 32 3.45 -5.36 4.48
CA THR A 32 3.41 -6.64 5.20
C THR A 32 2.20 -7.44 4.72
N HIS A 33 2.44 -8.65 4.21
CA HIS A 33 1.43 -9.60 3.79
C HIS A 33 1.28 -10.69 4.87
N TYR A 34 0.09 -10.76 5.47
CA TYR A 34 -0.34 -11.86 6.33
C TYR A 34 -1.17 -12.84 5.51
N ILE A 35 -0.67 -14.07 5.36
CA ILE A 35 -1.32 -15.14 4.60
C ILE A 35 -1.79 -16.20 5.58
N ALA A 36 -3.03 -16.08 6.04
CA ALA A 36 -3.58 -16.92 7.11
C ALA A 36 -4.09 -18.29 6.62
N TYR A 37 -3.85 -18.64 5.36
CA TYR A 37 -4.11 -19.96 4.81
C TYR A 37 -3.05 -20.96 5.25
N ARG A 38 -3.46 -22.23 5.43
CA ARG A 38 -2.51 -23.32 5.67
C ARG A 38 -1.57 -23.49 4.50
N ASP A 39 -2.13 -23.51 3.29
CA ASP A 39 -1.40 -23.68 2.04
C ASP A 39 -1.73 -22.50 1.12
N ALA A 40 -0.71 -21.76 0.70
CA ALA A 40 -0.87 -20.63 -0.21
C ALA A 40 0.18 -20.65 -1.31
N ILE A 41 -0.24 -20.44 -2.56
CA ILE A 41 0.65 -20.33 -3.71
C ILE A 41 0.95 -18.87 -3.97
N ILE A 42 2.23 -18.52 -3.99
CA ILE A 42 2.71 -17.19 -4.34
C ILE A 42 3.04 -17.18 -5.82
N LEU A 43 2.38 -16.31 -6.59
CA LEU A 43 2.58 -16.16 -8.03
C LEU A 43 3.27 -14.82 -8.31
N PRO A 44 4.25 -14.76 -9.25
CA PRO A 44 4.81 -13.48 -9.68
C PRO A 44 3.78 -12.68 -10.48
N ALA A 45 3.97 -11.37 -10.56
CA ALA A 45 3.08 -10.43 -11.27
C ALA A 45 2.77 -10.82 -12.72
N ALA A 46 3.75 -11.43 -13.40
CA ALA A 46 3.65 -11.82 -14.81
C ALA A 46 2.94 -13.17 -15.04
N SER A 47 2.40 -13.79 -13.99
CA SER A 47 1.70 -15.08 -14.12
C SER A 47 0.37 -14.91 -14.81
N GLY A 48 0.15 -15.65 -15.91
CA GLY A 48 -1.19 -15.89 -16.44
C GLY A 48 -2.09 -16.62 -15.44
N ALA A 49 -3.32 -16.95 -15.85
CA ALA A 49 -4.29 -17.65 -15.00
C ALA A 49 -3.68 -18.94 -14.38
N TYR A 50 -3.94 -19.14 -13.09
CA TYR A 50 -3.47 -20.29 -12.33
C TYR A 50 -4.38 -21.51 -12.58
N GLU A 51 -3.81 -22.61 -13.07
CA GLU A 51 -4.51 -23.88 -13.33
C GLU A 51 -4.24 -24.98 -12.27
N GLY A 52 -3.65 -24.64 -11.11
CA GLY A 52 -3.31 -25.64 -10.11
C GLY A 52 -4.49 -26.08 -9.23
N PRO A 53 -4.23 -26.88 -8.17
CA PRO A 53 -5.30 -27.42 -7.32
C PRO A 53 -6.21 -26.34 -6.74
N GLN A 54 -7.52 -26.51 -6.89
CA GLN A 54 -8.55 -25.53 -6.48
C GLN A 54 -8.54 -25.21 -4.98
N HIS A 55 -7.97 -26.09 -4.14
CA HIS A 55 -7.91 -25.89 -2.69
C HIS A 55 -6.72 -25.05 -2.21
N ILE A 56 -5.82 -24.64 -3.12
CA ILE A 56 -4.68 -23.77 -2.78
C ILE A 56 -4.91 -22.40 -3.37
N LEU A 57 -4.86 -21.39 -2.51
CA LEU A 57 -5.14 -20.01 -2.89
C LEU A 57 -3.95 -19.41 -3.68
N PRO A 58 -4.17 -18.91 -4.91
CA PRO A 58 -3.16 -18.12 -5.60
C PRO A 58 -3.12 -16.69 -5.04
N ILE A 59 -1.93 -16.24 -4.65
CA ILE A 59 -1.66 -14.89 -4.16
C ILE A 59 -0.66 -14.25 -5.12
N LEU A 60 -1.12 -13.21 -5.82
CA LEU A 60 -0.26 -12.38 -6.64
C LEU A 60 0.49 -11.41 -5.74
N ILE A 61 1.82 -11.51 -5.72
CA ILE A 61 2.67 -10.49 -5.11
C ILE A 61 3.35 -9.77 -6.26
N THR A 62 2.95 -8.52 -6.48
CA THR A 62 3.40 -7.75 -7.64
C THR A 62 4.59 -6.87 -7.33
N ASP A 63 5.38 -6.52 -8.36
CA ASP A 63 6.43 -5.51 -8.27
C ASP A 63 5.86 -4.12 -7.85
N GLY A 64 4.56 -3.89 -8.10
CA GLY A 64 3.81 -2.69 -7.72
C GLY A 64 3.43 -2.61 -6.24
N ASP A 65 3.17 -3.74 -5.57
CA ASP A 65 3.18 -3.82 -4.10
C ASP A 65 4.59 -3.50 -3.54
N GLY A 66 5.61 -3.69 -4.38
CA GLY A 66 6.99 -3.33 -4.16
C GLY A 66 7.32 -1.83 -4.28
N ALA A 67 6.38 -0.90 -4.39
CA ALA A 67 6.74 0.52 -4.17
C ALA A 67 7.28 0.77 -2.76
N ALA A 68 6.95 -0.10 -1.79
CA ALA A 68 7.54 -0.06 -0.47
C ALA A 68 9.01 -0.55 -0.51
N PRO A 69 9.94 0.12 0.21
CA PRO A 69 11.34 -0.31 0.31
C PRO A 69 11.50 -1.62 1.09
N CYS A 70 10.46 -2.09 1.78
CA CYS A 70 10.46 -3.35 2.51
C CYS A 70 9.13 -4.10 2.37
N THR A 71 9.20 -5.38 2.05
CA THR A 71 8.07 -6.31 1.93
C THR A 71 8.28 -7.48 2.88
N THR A 72 7.31 -7.77 3.74
CA THR A 72 7.33 -8.95 4.62
C THR A 72 6.17 -9.88 4.28
N ILE A 73 6.41 -11.20 4.23
CA ILE A 73 5.41 -12.23 3.96
C ILE A 73 5.39 -13.21 5.14
N TYR A 74 4.21 -13.41 5.74
CA TYR A 74 3.96 -14.40 6.78
C TYR A 74 3.01 -15.48 6.28
N GLY A 75 3.31 -16.76 6.49
CA GLY A 75 2.43 -17.88 6.11
C GLY A 75 2.66 -19.14 6.95
N GLU A 76 1.75 -20.11 6.89
CA GLU A 76 2.05 -21.46 7.39
C GLU A 76 2.88 -22.22 6.35
N ASN A 77 2.27 -22.67 5.25
CA ASN A 77 2.97 -23.32 4.14
C ASN A 77 2.86 -22.44 2.88
N LEU A 78 4.00 -21.93 2.41
CA LEU A 78 4.08 -21.11 1.20
C LEU A 78 4.60 -21.94 0.04
N TYR A 79 3.95 -21.85 -1.11
CA TYR A 79 4.31 -22.57 -2.33
C TYR A 79 4.72 -21.57 -3.41
N PHE A 80 5.90 -21.73 -3.97
CA PHE A 80 6.44 -20.89 -5.05
C PHE A 80 6.49 -21.68 -6.35
N LYS A 81 6.15 -21.04 -7.46
CA LYS A 81 6.13 -21.69 -8.78
C LYS A 81 7.56 -21.88 -9.29
N ALA A 82 7.96 -23.10 -9.58
CA ALA A 82 9.27 -23.38 -10.16
C ALA A 82 9.47 -22.65 -11.49
N GLY A 83 10.69 -22.16 -11.73
CA GLY A 83 11.03 -21.37 -12.92
C GLY A 83 10.53 -19.92 -12.90
N ALA A 84 9.81 -19.50 -11.87
CA ALA A 84 9.37 -18.12 -11.71
C ALA A 84 10.48 -17.20 -11.18
N THR A 85 10.46 -15.95 -11.63
CA THR A 85 11.27 -14.85 -11.07
C THR A 85 10.36 -13.85 -10.37
N TYR A 86 10.70 -13.52 -9.11
CA TYR A 86 10.01 -12.53 -8.29
C TYR A 86 10.92 -11.31 -8.11
N ASN A 87 10.56 -10.15 -8.67
CA ASN A 87 11.44 -8.98 -8.70
C ASN A 87 11.18 -8.03 -7.52
N PHE A 88 12.19 -7.84 -6.68
CA PHE A 88 12.21 -6.87 -5.58
C PHE A 88 13.52 -6.06 -5.62
N LYS A 89 13.89 -5.58 -6.82
CA LYS A 89 15.13 -4.82 -7.05
C LYS A 89 15.38 -3.76 -5.99
N SER A 90 16.59 -3.74 -5.43
CA SER A 90 17.03 -2.78 -4.40
C SER A 90 16.16 -2.71 -3.13
N LYS A 91 15.32 -3.71 -2.84
CA LYS A 91 14.36 -3.70 -1.73
C LYS A 91 14.66 -4.76 -0.67
N ILE A 92 14.04 -4.63 0.49
CA ILE A 92 14.11 -5.62 1.57
C ILE A 92 12.94 -6.60 1.44
N LEU A 93 13.21 -7.89 1.24
CA LEU A 93 12.21 -8.96 1.29
C LEU A 93 12.43 -9.83 2.53
N LYS A 94 11.39 -9.99 3.35
CA LYS A 94 11.38 -10.88 4.50
C LYS A 94 10.29 -11.93 4.33
N ILE A 95 10.64 -13.21 4.42
CA ILE A 95 9.70 -14.33 4.36
C ILE A 95 9.80 -15.12 5.67
N VAL A 96 8.67 -15.28 6.35
CA VAL A 96 8.55 -16.03 7.59
C VAL A 96 7.43 -17.06 7.43
N ALA A 97 7.79 -18.34 7.42
CA ALA A 97 6.82 -19.40 7.27
C ALA A 97 7.11 -20.62 8.16
N LYS A 98 6.14 -21.51 8.34
CA LYS A 98 6.41 -22.85 8.90
C LYS A 98 7.16 -23.66 7.84
N SER A 99 6.64 -23.75 6.63
CA SER A 99 7.29 -24.43 5.50
C SER A 99 7.23 -23.61 4.21
N ILE A 100 8.23 -23.82 3.36
CA ILE A 100 8.31 -23.22 2.02
C ILE A 100 8.57 -24.34 1.02
N ASN A 101 7.77 -24.37 -0.05
CA ASN A 101 7.79 -25.45 -1.03
C ASN A 101 7.86 -24.85 -2.43
N VAL A 102 8.62 -25.50 -3.32
CA VAL A 102 8.61 -25.20 -4.75
C VAL A 102 7.77 -26.25 -5.47
N PHE A 103 6.83 -25.83 -6.31
CA PHE A 103 6.01 -26.74 -7.12
C PHE A 103 6.30 -26.56 -8.61
N GLY A 104 6.35 -27.67 -9.36
CA GLY A 104 6.75 -27.70 -10.77
C GLY A 104 8.24 -27.99 -10.97
N GLU A 105 8.70 -27.91 -12.22
CA GLU A 105 10.09 -28.13 -12.60
C GLU A 105 10.86 -26.80 -12.71
N GLY A 106 12.10 -26.77 -12.23
CA GLY A 106 12.99 -25.61 -12.29
C GLY A 106 13.35 -25.02 -10.92
N VAL A 107 13.86 -23.79 -10.93
CA VAL A 107 14.38 -23.08 -9.75
C VAL A 107 13.61 -21.78 -9.57
N VAL A 108 13.26 -21.44 -8.34
CA VAL A 108 12.62 -20.16 -8.02
C VAL A 108 13.69 -19.08 -7.90
N THR A 109 13.52 -17.95 -8.57
CA THR A 109 14.46 -16.83 -8.48
C THR A 109 13.83 -15.64 -7.74
N PHE A 110 14.46 -15.20 -6.66
CA PHE A 110 14.18 -13.91 -6.04
C PHE A 110 15.20 -12.91 -6.54
N ASP A 111 14.75 -11.91 -7.31
CA ASP A 111 15.63 -10.94 -7.95
C ASP A 111 15.58 -9.58 -7.25
N LEU A 112 16.58 -9.31 -6.42
CA LEU A 112 16.72 -8.12 -5.59
C LEU A 112 17.92 -7.25 -5.99
N HIS A 113 18.48 -7.44 -7.19
CA HIS A 113 19.67 -6.69 -7.59
C HIS A 113 19.42 -5.18 -7.66
N GLY A 114 20.51 -4.43 -7.54
CA GLY A 114 20.55 -2.99 -7.71
C GLY A 114 20.59 -2.60 -9.19
N ASP A 115 19.93 -1.51 -9.54
CA ASP A 115 19.96 -1.00 -10.92
C ASP A 115 21.33 -0.40 -11.26
N ASP A 116 21.75 -0.58 -12.51
CA ASP A 116 22.98 0.02 -13.04
C ASP A 116 22.84 1.55 -13.13
N GLY A 117 23.96 2.25 -13.00
CA GLY A 117 24.02 3.69 -13.18
C GLY A 117 23.72 4.09 -14.62
N GLU A 118 22.97 5.18 -14.79
CA GLU A 118 22.66 5.71 -16.12
C GLU A 118 23.81 6.53 -16.69
N THR A 119 24.11 6.33 -17.98
CA THR A 119 25.07 7.16 -18.70
C THR A 119 24.35 8.29 -19.41
N SER A 120 24.80 9.53 -19.24
CA SER A 120 24.24 10.67 -19.99
C SER A 120 24.32 10.41 -21.50
N THR A 121 23.19 10.55 -22.19
CA THR A 121 23.11 10.42 -23.65
C THR A 121 23.42 11.72 -24.38
N GLU A 122 23.66 12.83 -23.67
CA GLU A 122 23.94 14.12 -24.29
C GLU A 122 25.31 14.15 -24.96
N ASP A 123 25.35 14.65 -26.19
CA ASP A 123 26.57 14.81 -26.97
C ASP A 123 27.30 16.10 -26.61
N ILE A 124 28.60 16.00 -26.37
CA ILE A 124 29.44 17.13 -26.03
C ILE A 124 29.98 17.74 -27.31
N LYS A 125 29.55 18.98 -27.59
CA LYS A 125 29.92 19.69 -28.81
C LYS A 125 31.40 20.11 -28.80
N PRO A 126 32.07 20.14 -29.97
CA PRO A 126 33.40 20.74 -30.10
C PRO A 126 33.39 22.21 -29.68
N ALA A 127 34.49 22.66 -29.09
CA ALA A 127 34.66 24.05 -28.70
C ALA A 127 34.84 24.96 -29.93
N ALA A 128 34.53 26.25 -29.74
CA ALA A 128 34.60 27.23 -30.81
C ALA A 128 36.04 27.39 -31.33
N SER A 129 36.20 27.38 -32.65
CA SER A 129 37.49 27.68 -33.27
C SER A 129 37.82 29.17 -33.12
N GLY A 130 39.10 29.48 -32.97
CA GLY A 130 39.62 30.83 -32.94
C GLY A 130 39.44 31.50 -34.29
N ARG A 131 39.26 32.82 -34.25
CA ARG A 131 39.07 33.64 -35.44
C ARG A 131 40.38 33.76 -36.24
N ASP A 132 40.28 33.64 -37.55
CA ASP A 132 41.41 33.88 -38.45
C ASP A 132 41.93 35.32 -38.35
N GLY A 133 43.24 35.48 -38.47
CA GLY A 133 43.90 36.78 -38.45
C GLY A 133 43.63 37.59 -39.71
N THR A 134 43.56 38.90 -39.56
CA THR A 134 43.44 39.87 -40.66
C THR A 134 44.72 40.72 -40.75
N GLU A 135 44.81 41.65 -41.71
CA GLU A 135 45.99 42.53 -41.80
C GLU A 135 46.16 43.38 -40.52
N ASP A 136 45.06 43.65 -39.80
CA ASP A 136 45.04 44.54 -38.64
C ASP A 136 44.86 43.83 -37.30
N THR A 137 44.39 42.57 -37.31
CA THR A 137 44.21 41.76 -36.09
C THR A 137 44.94 40.43 -36.20
N PRO A 138 45.74 40.03 -35.19
CA PRO A 138 46.30 38.68 -35.15
C PRO A 138 45.17 37.63 -35.10
N SER A 139 45.51 36.40 -35.45
CA SER A 139 44.61 35.26 -35.26
C SER A 139 44.32 35.03 -33.76
N GLU A 140 43.20 34.41 -33.43
CA GLU A 140 42.84 34.04 -32.06
C GLU A 140 43.04 32.54 -31.81
N ASN A 141 43.35 32.17 -30.57
CA ASN A 141 43.43 30.78 -30.17
C ASN A 141 42.06 30.11 -30.21
N GLY A 142 42.05 28.80 -30.43
CA GLY A 142 40.84 27.99 -30.25
C GLY A 142 40.41 27.93 -28.79
N SER A 143 39.11 27.80 -28.55
CA SER A 143 38.58 27.63 -27.20
C SER A 143 38.82 26.21 -26.67
N ASP A 144 38.99 26.06 -25.36
CA ASP A 144 39.14 24.75 -24.76
C ASP A 144 37.84 23.94 -24.81
N GLY A 145 37.97 22.63 -24.97
CA GLY A 145 36.87 21.66 -24.94
C GLY A 145 36.19 21.59 -23.58
N THR A 146 34.90 21.30 -23.56
CA THR A 146 34.11 21.14 -22.33
C THR A 146 34.36 19.78 -21.67
N LYS A 147 34.18 19.71 -20.34
CA LYS A 147 34.31 18.45 -19.59
C LYS A 147 33.23 17.44 -20.02
N GLY A 148 33.62 16.18 -20.12
CA GLY A 148 32.77 14.99 -20.17
C GLY A 148 31.76 14.93 -19.02
N HIS A 149 30.55 14.43 -19.29
CA HIS A 149 29.59 14.10 -18.25
C HIS A 149 30.08 12.93 -17.41
N ASP A 150 29.94 13.05 -16.09
CA ASP A 150 30.23 11.94 -15.17
C ASP A 150 29.19 10.82 -15.35
N GLY A 151 29.61 9.57 -15.14
CA GLY A 151 28.74 8.41 -15.18
C GLY A 151 27.85 8.31 -13.93
N GLY A 152 26.68 7.69 -14.07
CA GLY A 152 25.76 7.42 -12.98
C GLY A 152 26.30 6.35 -12.02
N ASN A 153 26.05 6.52 -10.72
CA ASN A 153 26.36 5.50 -9.73
C ASN A 153 25.36 4.35 -9.81
N GLY A 154 25.81 3.11 -9.59
CA GLY A 154 24.91 1.98 -9.38
C GLY A 154 24.10 2.10 -8.09
N VAL A 155 23.02 1.33 -7.99
CA VAL A 155 22.18 1.23 -6.79
C VAL A 155 22.56 -0.02 -5.99
N ALA A 156 22.50 0.04 -4.67
CA ALA A 156 22.81 -1.11 -3.82
C ALA A 156 21.80 -2.26 -4.03
N GLY A 157 22.27 -3.50 -3.92
CA GLY A 157 21.40 -4.66 -3.89
C GLY A 157 20.45 -4.65 -2.68
N GLY A 158 19.33 -5.33 -2.80
CA GLY A 158 18.31 -5.43 -1.75
C GLY A 158 18.74 -6.24 -0.53
N SER A 159 17.81 -6.61 0.35
CA SER A 159 18.10 -7.51 1.47
C SER A 159 17.10 -8.63 1.51
N PHE A 160 17.55 -9.87 1.73
CA PHE A 160 16.68 -11.04 1.79
C PHE A 160 16.78 -11.71 3.17
N SER A 161 15.66 -11.84 3.85
CA SER A 161 15.54 -12.53 5.14
C SER A 161 14.58 -13.70 5.03
N LEU A 162 15.03 -14.90 5.39
CA LEU A 162 14.23 -16.12 5.34
C LEU A 162 14.19 -16.80 6.71
N LEU A 163 13.00 -17.14 7.19
CA LEU A 163 12.81 -17.99 8.37
C LEU A 163 11.81 -19.08 8.03
N ALA A 164 12.24 -20.33 8.04
CA ALA A 164 11.38 -21.48 7.80
C ALA A 164 11.88 -22.72 8.56
N SER A 165 10.94 -23.55 9.03
CA SER A 165 11.29 -24.84 9.67
C SER A 165 11.52 -25.97 8.66
N SER A 166 11.11 -25.78 7.40
CA SER A 166 11.35 -26.69 6.29
C SER A 166 11.34 -25.92 4.97
N VAL A 167 12.23 -26.31 4.07
CA VAL A 167 12.30 -25.77 2.70
C VAL A 167 12.45 -26.96 1.75
N ILE A 168 11.56 -27.03 0.75
CA ILE A 168 11.55 -28.08 -0.28
C ILE A 168 11.67 -27.41 -1.66
N GLY A 169 12.65 -27.85 -2.45
CA GLY A 169 12.97 -27.27 -3.77
C GLY A 169 14.09 -26.22 -3.72
N ALA A 170 14.61 -25.85 -4.89
CA ALA A 170 15.79 -24.98 -5.02
C ALA A 170 15.42 -23.51 -5.30
N PHE A 171 16.24 -22.60 -4.78
CA PHE A 171 16.09 -21.15 -4.92
C PHE A 171 17.38 -20.48 -5.37
N ILE A 172 17.25 -19.46 -6.22
CA ILE A 172 18.29 -18.47 -6.52
C ILE A 172 17.88 -17.15 -5.87
N VAL A 173 18.80 -16.53 -5.15
CA VAL A 173 18.60 -15.21 -4.53
C VAL A 173 19.65 -14.27 -5.11
N ASN A 174 19.22 -13.39 -6.02
CA ASN A 174 20.09 -12.43 -6.68
C ASN A 174 20.07 -11.09 -5.91
N LEU A 175 21.16 -10.78 -5.24
CA LEU A 175 21.38 -9.59 -4.42
C LEU A 175 22.51 -8.73 -4.98
N LYS A 176 22.84 -8.84 -6.28
CA LYS A 176 23.97 -8.09 -6.85
C LYS A 176 23.77 -6.57 -6.72
N GLY A 177 24.85 -5.84 -6.49
CA GLY A 177 24.83 -4.39 -6.61
C GLY A 177 24.85 -3.94 -8.08
N GLY A 178 24.27 -2.78 -8.36
CA GLY A 178 24.31 -2.19 -9.70
C GLY A 178 25.69 -1.69 -10.08
N ASN A 179 26.04 -1.81 -11.36
CA ASN A 179 27.29 -1.32 -11.91
C ASN A 179 27.27 0.22 -12.02
N GLY A 180 28.43 0.85 -11.85
CA GLY A 180 28.62 2.25 -12.21
C GLY A 180 28.70 2.42 -13.72
N SER A 181 28.12 3.50 -14.23
CA SER A 181 28.13 3.82 -15.65
C SER A 181 29.45 4.47 -16.07
N ALA A 182 29.84 4.34 -17.34
CA ALA A 182 31.05 4.98 -17.84
C ALA A 182 30.90 6.51 -17.92
N GLY A 183 31.96 7.24 -17.61
CA GLY A 183 32.05 8.68 -17.88
C GLY A 183 32.15 8.95 -19.38
N ARG A 184 31.70 10.12 -19.83
CA ARG A 184 31.72 10.49 -21.25
C ARG A 184 33.04 11.15 -21.67
N LYS A 185 33.38 11.04 -22.95
CA LYS A 185 34.56 11.70 -23.53
C LYS A 185 34.46 13.23 -23.39
N GLY A 186 35.57 13.90 -23.10
CA GLY A 186 35.62 15.37 -23.12
C GLY A 186 35.42 15.95 -24.52
N GLY A 187 34.93 17.19 -24.61
CA GLY A 187 34.74 17.87 -25.89
C GLY A 187 36.06 18.15 -26.61
N THR A 188 36.07 18.11 -27.93
CA THR A 188 37.26 18.49 -28.73
C THR A 188 37.54 19.99 -28.58
N GLY A 189 38.81 20.36 -28.41
CA GLY A 189 39.24 21.75 -28.40
C GLY A 189 39.03 22.42 -29.76
N GLY A 190 38.73 23.72 -29.76
CA GLY A 190 38.53 24.48 -30.99
C GLY A 190 39.84 24.64 -31.76
N ASN A 191 39.80 24.72 -33.09
CA ASN A 191 41.01 24.98 -33.86
C ASN A 191 41.49 26.42 -33.65
N GLY A 192 42.80 26.68 -33.70
CA GLY A 192 43.31 28.03 -33.70
C GLY A 192 43.03 28.73 -35.03
N GLY A 193 42.85 30.04 -35.01
CA GLY A 193 42.64 30.83 -36.21
C GLY A 193 43.87 30.82 -37.12
N HIS A 194 43.64 30.74 -38.42
CA HIS A 194 44.68 30.83 -39.44
C HIS A 194 45.36 32.20 -39.40
N GLY A 195 46.66 32.24 -39.66
CA GLY A 195 47.38 33.50 -39.85
C GLY A 195 46.88 34.23 -41.10
N CYS A 196 46.99 35.56 -41.10
CA CYS A 196 46.52 36.38 -42.22
C CYS A 196 47.24 36.05 -43.54
N LYS A 197 46.55 36.08 -44.67
CA LYS A 197 47.17 36.13 -46.00
C LYS A 197 47.11 37.57 -46.50
N THR A 198 48.25 38.17 -46.81
CA THR A 198 48.25 39.56 -47.33
C THR A 198 47.61 39.59 -48.72
N ASN A 199 46.64 40.49 -48.91
CA ASN A 199 46.06 40.76 -50.24
C ASN A 199 46.91 41.77 -51.04
N ARG A 200 47.97 42.32 -50.44
CA ARG A 200 48.86 43.27 -51.10
C ARG A 200 49.94 42.54 -51.91
N SER A 201 50.27 43.10 -53.08
CA SER A 201 51.25 42.52 -54.01
C SER A 201 52.66 42.33 -53.41
N TYR A 202 53.02 43.11 -52.38
CA TYR A 202 54.16 42.90 -51.46
C TYR A 202 54.21 44.01 -50.38
N ILE A 203 54.81 43.74 -49.22
CA ILE A 203 55.13 44.75 -48.17
C ILE A 203 56.52 45.36 -48.46
N ASN A 204 56.59 46.69 -48.57
CA ASN A 204 57.83 47.40 -48.85
C ASN A 204 58.62 47.68 -47.55
N THR A 205 59.73 46.95 -47.37
CA THR A 205 60.58 47.02 -46.17
C THR A 205 61.35 48.33 -46.04
N ASN A 206 61.39 49.19 -47.06
CA ASN A 206 62.14 50.46 -47.00
C ASN A 206 61.41 51.56 -46.20
N ASN A 207 60.10 51.43 -45.93
CA ASN A 207 59.27 52.46 -45.29
C ASN A 207 58.45 51.96 -44.09
N THR A 208 58.65 50.70 -43.67
CA THR A 208 57.88 50.11 -42.58
C THR A 208 58.84 49.66 -41.48
N ASN A 209 58.66 50.17 -40.25
CA ASN A 209 59.48 49.84 -39.08
C ASN A 209 59.26 48.40 -38.57
N TYR A 210 58.65 47.52 -39.36
CA TYR A 210 58.39 46.15 -38.91
C TYR A 210 59.67 45.32 -39.02
N THR A 211 60.13 44.85 -37.87
CA THR A 211 61.14 43.80 -37.78
C THR A 211 60.60 42.49 -38.36
N LEU A 212 61.50 41.61 -38.79
CA LEU A 212 61.12 40.28 -39.30
C LEU A 212 60.30 39.48 -38.26
N GLU A 213 60.64 39.64 -36.98
CA GLU A 213 59.94 39.01 -35.86
C GLU A 213 58.50 39.54 -35.69
N GLU A 214 58.27 40.83 -35.88
CA GLU A 214 56.92 41.42 -35.84
C GLU A 214 56.04 40.95 -37.00
N LEU A 215 56.60 40.81 -38.20
CA LEU A 215 55.87 40.22 -39.34
C LEU A 215 55.58 38.74 -39.09
N GLN A 216 56.54 37.98 -38.56
CA GLN A 216 56.33 36.57 -38.23
C GLN A 216 55.29 36.37 -37.12
N ALA A 217 55.27 37.22 -36.10
CA ALA A 217 54.26 37.18 -35.04
C ALA A 217 52.86 37.54 -35.56
N ARG A 218 52.77 38.53 -36.46
CA ARG A 218 51.49 39.02 -37.00
C ARG A 218 50.81 38.04 -37.95
N TYR A 219 51.60 37.33 -38.77
CA TYR A 219 51.09 36.37 -39.74
C TYR A 219 51.06 34.93 -39.21
N ARG A 220 51.45 34.70 -37.94
CA ARG A 220 51.41 33.37 -37.32
C ARG A 220 49.97 32.88 -37.20
N GLY A 221 49.75 31.58 -37.42
CA GLY A 221 48.52 30.94 -36.97
C GLY A 221 48.48 30.85 -35.45
N SER A 222 47.30 30.84 -34.88
CA SER A 222 47.10 30.78 -33.42
C SER A 222 47.00 29.35 -32.91
N LYS A 223 47.25 29.17 -31.61
CA LYS A 223 47.23 27.85 -30.98
C LYS A 223 45.82 27.26 -31.00
N GLY A 224 45.70 25.97 -31.23
CA GLY A 224 44.44 25.27 -30.97
C GLY A 224 44.08 25.26 -29.48
N GLY A 225 42.80 25.20 -29.18
CA GLY A 225 42.30 25.03 -27.83
C GLY A 225 42.59 23.63 -27.30
N ARG A 226 42.76 23.51 -25.98
CA ARG A 226 42.96 22.22 -25.31
C ARG A 226 41.70 21.37 -25.42
N GLY A 227 41.83 20.06 -25.56
CA GLY A 227 40.70 19.15 -25.41
C GLY A 227 40.10 19.19 -23.99
N GLY A 228 38.81 18.90 -23.86
CA GLY A 228 38.12 18.85 -22.58
C GLY A 228 38.49 17.62 -21.76
N THR A 229 38.38 17.71 -20.44
CA THR A 229 38.59 16.57 -19.54
C THR A 229 37.49 15.52 -19.75
N GLY A 230 37.81 14.23 -19.74
CA GLY A 230 36.80 13.18 -19.68
C GLY A 230 35.99 13.24 -18.38
N GLY A 231 34.75 12.76 -18.43
CA GLY A 231 33.90 12.58 -17.25
C GLY A 231 34.39 11.45 -16.37
N ASN A 232 34.16 11.54 -15.07
CA ASN A 232 34.46 10.46 -14.14
C ASN A 232 33.51 9.29 -14.37
N GLY A 233 33.98 8.05 -14.20
CA GLY A 233 33.11 6.89 -14.14
C GLY A 233 32.24 6.91 -12.87
N GLY A 234 31.04 6.38 -12.95
CA GLY A 234 30.16 6.19 -11.81
C GLY A 234 30.67 5.08 -10.88
N ASN A 235 30.38 5.20 -9.58
CA ASN A 235 30.75 4.16 -8.62
C ASN A 235 29.88 2.91 -8.79
N GLY A 236 30.48 1.73 -8.64
CA GLY A 236 29.72 0.50 -8.46
C GLY A 236 29.06 0.47 -7.09
N ALA A 237 28.00 -0.31 -6.93
CA ALA A 237 27.25 -0.39 -5.68
C ALA A 237 27.43 -1.73 -4.96
N VAL A 238 27.28 -1.70 -3.63
CA VAL A 238 27.46 -2.90 -2.79
C VAL A 238 26.34 -3.90 -3.09
N GLY A 239 26.67 -5.19 -3.13
CA GLY A 239 25.69 -6.26 -3.05
C GLY A 239 24.85 -6.23 -1.77
N GLY A 240 23.70 -6.87 -1.81
CA GLY A 240 22.70 -6.90 -0.76
C GLY A 240 23.04 -7.79 0.43
N ASN A 241 22.18 -7.75 1.46
CA ASN A 241 22.30 -8.61 2.65
C ASN A 241 21.48 -9.89 2.55
N PHE A 242 21.98 -10.99 3.10
CA PHE A 242 21.30 -12.27 3.15
C PHE A 242 21.28 -12.83 4.56
N ILE A 243 20.09 -13.11 5.08
CA ILE A 243 19.88 -13.73 6.40
C ILE A 243 18.94 -14.90 6.22
N ALA A 244 19.34 -16.09 6.69
CA ALA A 244 18.51 -17.27 6.61
C ALA A 244 18.58 -18.09 7.91
N ILE A 245 17.40 -18.36 8.48
CA ILE A 245 17.21 -19.21 9.67
C ILE A 245 16.42 -20.43 9.24
N LEU A 246 17.12 -21.54 8.98
CA LEU A 246 16.55 -22.76 8.40
C LEU A 246 17.33 -24.00 8.86
N PRO A 247 16.74 -25.21 8.76
CA PRO A 247 17.46 -26.44 9.08
C PRO A 247 18.72 -26.59 8.22
N ASN A 248 19.79 -27.15 8.79
CA ASN A 248 21.07 -27.34 8.09
C ASN A 248 20.94 -28.01 6.71
N HIS A 249 20.09 -29.02 6.58
CA HIS A 249 19.91 -29.75 5.32
C HIS A 249 19.22 -28.93 4.22
N CYS A 250 18.54 -27.83 4.56
CA CYS A 250 17.90 -26.94 3.58
C CYS A 250 18.88 -25.92 2.99
N ARG A 251 20.07 -25.73 3.58
CA ARG A 251 21.02 -24.68 3.14
C ARG A 251 21.53 -24.92 1.72
N THR A 252 21.68 -26.17 1.31
CA THR A 252 22.14 -26.56 -0.04
C THR A 252 21.11 -26.26 -1.13
N LEU A 253 19.87 -25.92 -0.74
CA LEU A 253 18.81 -25.56 -1.67
C LEU A 253 18.83 -24.08 -2.06
N LEU A 254 19.72 -23.27 -1.46
CA LEU A 254 19.81 -21.83 -1.69
C LEU A 254 21.10 -21.50 -2.44
N ASN A 255 20.97 -20.91 -3.62
CA ASN A 255 22.08 -20.32 -4.37
C ASN A 255 22.00 -18.79 -4.29
N VAL A 256 22.90 -18.18 -3.53
CA VAL A 256 22.87 -16.75 -3.23
C VAL A 256 23.98 -16.03 -3.98
N SER A 257 23.61 -15.00 -4.74
CA SER A 257 24.53 -14.18 -5.53
C SER A 257 24.58 -12.76 -4.97
N GLN A 258 25.66 -12.41 -4.26
CA GLN A 258 25.87 -11.10 -3.62
C GLN A 258 27.03 -10.32 -4.27
N ASP A 259 27.28 -10.49 -5.57
CA ASP A 259 28.39 -9.79 -6.24
C ASP A 259 28.24 -8.27 -6.14
N ASP A 260 29.36 -7.57 -5.99
CA ASP A 260 29.39 -6.11 -6.09
C ASP A 260 29.23 -5.64 -7.54
N GLY A 261 28.64 -4.47 -7.70
CA GLY A 261 28.65 -3.76 -8.97
C GLY A 261 30.06 -3.33 -9.34
N SER A 262 30.40 -3.45 -10.61
CA SER A 262 31.68 -2.97 -11.14
C SER A 262 31.69 -1.45 -11.22
N ALA A 263 32.88 -0.85 -11.07
CA ALA A 263 33.06 0.58 -11.25
C ALA A 263 32.96 0.97 -12.73
N GLY A 264 32.37 2.14 -12.98
CA GLY A 264 32.30 2.73 -14.30
C GLY A 264 33.67 3.13 -14.84
N ALA A 265 33.90 2.90 -16.12
CA ALA A 265 35.13 3.32 -16.77
C ALA A 265 35.23 4.86 -16.83
N ALA A 266 36.46 5.37 -16.73
CA ALA A 266 36.73 6.79 -16.95
C ALA A 266 36.43 7.20 -18.39
N GLY A 267 35.79 8.36 -18.55
CA GLY A 267 35.62 9.01 -19.84
C GLY A 267 36.96 9.41 -20.45
N GLU A 268 37.08 9.24 -21.76
CA GLU A 268 38.27 9.60 -22.52
C GLU A 268 38.51 11.13 -22.53
N GLU A 269 39.77 11.54 -22.69
CA GLU A 269 40.08 12.95 -22.96
C GLU A 269 39.50 13.43 -24.29
N GLY A 270 39.13 14.71 -24.34
CA GLY A 270 38.81 15.39 -25.59
C GLY A 270 40.05 15.57 -26.46
N ASP A 271 39.86 15.51 -27.78
CA ASP A 271 40.96 15.71 -28.72
C ASP A 271 41.40 17.18 -28.71
N ALA A 272 42.69 17.42 -28.94
CA ALA A 272 43.22 18.76 -29.11
C ALA A 272 42.65 19.46 -30.35
N GLY A 273 42.39 20.77 -30.24
CA GLY A 273 42.16 21.60 -31.41
C GLY A 273 43.43 21.72 -32.25
N LYS A 274 43.29 21.73 -33.58
CA LYS A 274 44.44 21.93 -34.47
C LYS A 274 44.90 23.38 -34.39
N GLY A 275 46.21 23.61 -34.45
CA GLY A 275 46.76 24.94 -34.60
C GLY A 275 46.33 25.56 -35.93
N GLY A 276 46.13 26.87 -35.93
CA GLY A 276 45.82 27.61 -37.13
C GLY A 276 46.95 27.52 -38.14
N GLY A 277 46.62 27.31 -39.41
CA GLY A 277 47.60 27.31 -40.49
C GLY A 277 48.35 28.64 -40.60
N ALA A 278 49.60 28.59 -41.06
CA ALA A 278 50.43 29.77 -41.28
C ALA A 278 49.80 30.78 -42.25
N GLY A 279 49.93 32.06 -41.94
CA GLY A 279 49.71 33.14 -42.88
C GLY A 279 50.84 33.26 -43.91
N GLU A 280 50.53 33.80 -45.09
CA GLU A 280 51.50 34.06 -46.15
C GLU A 280 51.79 35.56 -46.25
N CYS A 281 53.08 35.92 -46.18
CA CYS A 281 53.59 37.28 -46.33
C CYS A 281 54.53 37.37 -47.53
N VAL A 282 54.26 38.32 -48.45
CA VAL A 282 55.16 38.60 -49.58
C VAL A 282 55.97 39.84 -49.26
N ILE A 283 57.28 39.67 -49.02
CA ILE A 283 58.19 40.78 -48.74
C ILE A 283 58.97 41.09 -50.02
N GLY A 284 59.02 42.36 -50.40
CA GLY A 284 59.69 42.79 -51.63
C GLY A 284 60.36 44.15 -51.50
N ARG A 285 61.47 44.33 -52.23
CA ARG A 285 62.21 45.60 -52.27
C ARG A 285 62.11 46.23 -53.65
N ASN A 286 61.51 47.42 -53.75
CA ASN A 286 61.52 48.21 -54.97
C ASN A 286 62.74 49.16 -54.95
N GLY A 287 63.85 48.71 -55.56
CA GLY A 287 64.98 49.55 -55.91
C GLY A 287 65.09 49.68 -57.43
N LEU A 288 65.43 50.88 -57.92
CA LEU A 288 65.46 51.33 -59.33
C LEU A 288 66.23 50.43 -60.34
N LYS A 289 66.82 49.28 -59.96
CA LYS A 289 67.51 48.35 -60.87
C LYS A 289 67.32 46.83 -60.64
N SER A 290 66.57 46.38 -59.62
CA SER A 290 66.19 44.95 -59.48
C SER A 290 65.13 44.77 -58.39
N SER A 291 63.92 44.35 -58.77
CA SER A 291 62.88 43.94 -57.82
C SER A 291 63.01 42.44 -57.54
N TRP A 292 63.17 42.09 -56.27
CA TRP A 292 63.02 40.69 -55.82
C TRP A 292 61.84 40.61 -54.86
N ARG A 293 61.05 39.56 -55.00
CA ARG A 293 59.92 39.22 -54.11
C ARG A 293 60.24 37.87 -53.48
N ARG A 294 60.22 37.80 -52.15
CA ARG A 294 60.37 36.54 -51.41
C ARG A 294 59.07 36.28 -50.69
N ARG A 295 58.39 35.18 -51.02
CA ARG A 295 57.31 34.64 -50.20
C ARG A 295 57.92 34.10 -48.92
N MET A 296 57.40 34.54 -47.80
CA MET A 296 57.67 33.97 -46.50
C MET A 296 56.35 33.48 -45.91
N TYR A 297 56.36 32.25 -45.44
CA TYR A 297 55.26 31.72 -44.64
C TYR A 297 55.61 31.96 -43.18
N ALA A 298 54.66 32.47 -42.41
CA ALA A 298 54.80 32.48 -40.96
C ALA A 298 54.77 31.05 -40.43
N ASN A 299 54.96 30.87 -39.13
CA ASN A 299 54.75 29.56 -38.52
C ASN A 299 53.26 29.30 -38.36
N ALA A 300 52.85 28.04 -38.47
CA ALA A 300 51.53 27.63 -37.99
C ALA A 300 51.44 27.84 -36.48
N GLY A 301 50.22 27.93 -35.98
CA GLY A 301 49.97 27.80 -34.56
C GLY A 301 50.25 26.37 -34.11
N ASP A 302 50.63 26.23 -32.84
CA ASP A 302 50.80 24.91 -32.26
C ASP A 302 49.41 24.26 -32.06
N ASN A 303 49.32 22.94 -32.10
CA ASN A 303 48.08 22.29 -31.70
C ASN A 303 47.80 22.58 -30.22
N GLY A 304 46.52 22.52 -29.85
CA GLY A 304 46.13 22.42 -28.46
C GLY A 304 46.74 21.18 -27.81
N ASP A 305 46.72 21.15 -26.48
CA ASP A 305 47.02 19.93 -25.76
C ASP A 305 45.76 19.04 -25.73
N ALA A 306 45.90 17.73 -25.63
CA ALA A 306 44.73 16.89 -25.35
C ALA A 306 44.14 17.27 -23.98
N GLY A 307 42.87 16.91 -23.76
CA GLY A 307 42.31 16.93 -22.42
C GLY A 307 43.03 15.93 -21.51
N SER A 308 42.54 15.77 -20.28
CA SER A 308 42.93 14.60 -19.48
C SER A 308 41.76 13.64 -19.35
N ARG A 309 42.05 12.35 -19.34
CA ARG A 309 41.08 11.31 -18.99
C ARG A 309 40.42 11.60 -17.63
N GLY A 310 39.14 11.25 -17.50
CA GLY A 310 38.46 11.27 -16.20
C GLY A 310 39.04 10.24 -15.22
N SER A 311 38.56 10.24 -13.98
CA SER A 311 38.85 9.16 -13.03
C SER A 311 37.88 7.99 -13.25
N ALA A 312 38.32 6.75 -13.02
CA ALA A 312 37.39 5.63 -12.95
C ALA A 312 36.51 5.78 -11.70
N GLY A 313 35.33 5.16 -11.71
CA GLY A 313 34.52 5.06 -10.51
C GLY A 313 35.22 4.24 -9.43
N ASN A 314 34.71 4.33 -8.21
CA ASN A 314 35.17 3.50 -7.12
C ASN A 314 34.43 2.16 -7.10
N ALA A 315 35.16 1.11 -6.74
CA ALA A 315 34.54 -0.13 -6.32
C ALA A 315 33.83 0.09 -4.96
N PRO A 316 32.69 -0.58 -4.74
CA PRO A 316 31.95 -0.47 -3.50
C PRO A 316 32.69 -1.10 -2.31
N ASP A 317 32.41 -0.63 -1.10
CA ASP A 317 32.94 -1.21 0.14
C ASP A 317 32.20 -2.51 0.49
N SER A 318 32.77 -3.63 0.08
CA SER A 318 32.23 -4.97 0.33
C SER A 318 32.06 -5.33 1.83
N SER A 319 32.68 -4.59 2.76
CA SER A 319 32.58 -4.86 4.20
C SER A 319 31.16 -4.65 4.77
N GLN A 320 30.29 -3.97 4.02
CA GLN A 320 28.90 -3.72 4.40
C GLN A 320 27.97 -4.92 4.16
N LYS A 321 28.44 -5.97 3.47
CA LYS A 321 27.65 -7.17 3.18
C LYS A 321 27.57 -8.08 4.40
N GLN A 322 26.38 -8.60 4.65
CA GLN A 322 26.15 -9.64 5.65
C GLN A 322 25.55 -10.89 5.00
N THR A 323 26.12 -12.05 5.35
CA THR A 323 25.58 -13.37 5.03
C THR A 323 25.49 -14.15 6.33
N ILE A 324 24.28 -14.27 6.87
CA ILE A 324 24.03 -14.94 8.15
C ILE A 324 23.21 -16.19 7.90
N LEU A 325 23.76 -17.35 8.23
CA LEU A 325 23.09 -18.64 8.18
C LEU A 325 23.02 -19.23 9.58
N THR A 326 21.82 -19.24 10.15
CA THR A 326 21.55 -19.74 11.51
C THR A 326 20.71 -21.01 11.44
N ASP A 327 21.02 -21.97 12.31
CA ASP A 327 20.21 -23.18 12.43
C ASP A 327 18.86 -22.90 13.03
N PHE A 328 17.83 -23.45 12.39
CA PHE A 328 16.47 -23.35 12.89
C PHE A 328 16.27 -24.21 14.14
N VAL A 329 15.95 -23.54 15.25
CA VAL A 329 15.50 -24.14 16.52
C VAL A 329 14.07 -23.68 16.80
N ALA A 330 13.10 -24.59 16.70
CA ALA A 330 11.67 -24.26 16.74
C ALA A 330 11.26 -23.49 18.01
N GLN A 331 11.74 -23.92 19.19
CA GLN A 331 11.39 -23.34 20.49
C GLN A 331 11.98 -21.94 20.71
N VAL A 332 13.01 -21.56 19.94
CA VAL A 332 13.68 -20.26 20.06
C VAL A 332 13.12 -19.29 19.02
N HIS A 333 13.00 -19.74 17.78
CA HIS A 333 12.72 -18.84 16.66
C HIS A 333 11.22 -18.61 16.44
N PHE A 334 10.37 -19.64 16.53
CA PHE A 334 8.93 -19.44 16.29
C PHE A 334 8.25 -18.47 17.25
N PRO A 335 8.55 -18.47 18.56
CA PRO A 335 7.95 -17.51 19.47
C PRO A 335 8.11 -16.08 19.00
N THR A 336 9.27 -15.67 18.50
CA THR A 336 9.50 -14.28 18.06
C THR A 336 9.26 -14.05 16.58
N ALA A 337 9.08 -15.11 15.78
CA ALA A 337 8.97 -15.02 14.33
C ALA A 337 7.64 -14.40 13.88
N PHE A 338 6.53 -14.72 14.55
CA PHE A 338 5.19 -14.37 14.08
C PHE A 338 4.54 -13.28 14.95
N PRO A 339 3.89 -12.27 14.33
CA PRO A 339 3.11 -11.29 15.06
C PRO A 339 1.81 -11.92 15.63
N PRO A 340 1.32 -11.49 16.81
CA PRO A 340 0.12 -12.06 17.42
C PRO A 340 -1.13 -11.96 16.53
N ASP A 341 -1.27 -10.87 15.78
CA ASP A 341 -2.40 -10.65 14.87
C ASP A 341 -2.46 -11.73 13.77
N PHE A 342 -1.31 -12.08 13.20
CA PHE A 342 -1.21 -13.17 12.22
C PHE A 342 -1.62 -14.52 12.82
N LEU A 343 -1.17 -14.81 14.04
CA LEU A 343 -1.52 -16.04 14.73
C LEU A 343 -3.01 -16.10 15.09
N GLN A 344 -3.62 -14.96 15.45
CA GLN A 344 -5.06 -14.85 15.69
C GLN A 344 -5.87 -15.10 14.41
N LEU A 345 -5.44 -14.55 13.27
CA LEU A 345 -6.07 -14.79 11.97
C LEU A 345 -6.08 -16.28 11.61
N ILE A 346 -4.96 -16.98 11.82
CA ILE A 346 -4.91 -18.44 11.61
C ILE A 346 -5.86 -19.15 12.58
N CYS A 347 -5.94 -18.73 13.85
CA CYS A 347 -6.86 -19.34 14.81
C CYS A 347 -8.32 -19.19 14.38
N ASP A 348 -8.71 -18.02 13.89
CA ASP A 348 -10.09 -17.77 13.45
C ASP A 348 -10.42 -18.53 12.15
N ARG A 349 -9.46 -18.66 11.23
CA ARG A 349 -9.54 -19.57 10.08
C ARG A 349 -9.76 -21.01 10.51
N LEU A 350 -8.95 -21.51 11.44
CA LEU A 350 -9.07 -22.89 11.93
C LEU A 350 -10.40 -23.14 12.64
N ARG A 351 -10.92 -22.17 13.39
CA ARG A 351 -12.27 -22.26 13.99
C ARG A 351 -13.34 -22.40 12.91
N PHE A 352 -13.24 -21.63 11.84
CA PHE A 352 -14.18 -21.71 10.71
C PHE A 352 -14.11 -23.06 10.00
N GLU A 353 -12.91 -23.51 9.62
CA GLU A 353 -12.70 -24.81 8.99
C GLU A 353 -13.20 -25.95 9.90
N TYR A 354 -12.94 -25.87 11.22
CA TYR A 354 -13.42 -26.88 12.16
C TYR A 354 -14.94 -26.86 12.30
N HIS A 355 -15.57 -25.68 12.26
CA HIS A 355 -17.03 -25.57 12.26
C HIS A 355 -17.65 -26.32 11.07
N ILE A 356 -17.12 -26.09 9.87
CA ILE A 356 -17.54 -26.80 8.64
C ILE A 356 -17.35 -28.30 8.81
N LEU A 357 -16.16 -28.76 9.20
CA LEU A 357 -15.88 -30.19 9.38
C LEU A 357 -16.82 -30.82 10.41
N SER A 358 -17.03 -30.14 11.54
CA SER A 358 -17.87 -30.62 12.63
C SER A 358 -19.35 -30.73 12.25
N ALA A 359 -19.82 -29.92 11.29
CA ALA A 359 -21.18 -29.99 10.78
C ALA A 359 -21.40 -31.24 9.91
N VAL A 360 -20.37 -31.71 9.20
CA VAL A 360 -20.45 -32.87 8.29
C VAL A 360 -20.26 -34.21 9.03
N MET A 361 -19.71 -34.21 10.25
CA MET A 361 -19.47 -35.43 11.02
C MET A 361 -20.77 -36.20 11.30
N ASP A 362 -20.81 -37.47 10.89
CA ASP A 362 -21.94 -38.37 11.12
C ASP A 362 -22.00 -38.81 12.59
N LEU A 363 -23.19 -38.68 13.19
CA LEU A 363 -23.48 -39.10 14.57
C LEU A 363 -23.31 -40.61 14.79
N ASN A 364 -23.40 -41.39 13.71
CA ASN A 364 -23.43 -42.86 13.78
C ASN A 364 -22.07 -43.53 13.64
N THR A 365 -20.99 -42.81 13.32
CA THR A 365 -19.67 -43.43 13.17
C THR A 365 -18.95 -43.49 14.53
N PRO A 366 -18.81 -44.66 15.16
CA PRO A 366 -18.06 -44.80 16.40
C PRO A 366 -16.57 -44.54 16.13
N SER A 367 -16.17 -43.29 16.37
CA SER A 367 -14.90 -42.72 16.86
C SER A 367 -13.54 -43.46 16.84
N THR A 368 -13.38 -44.68 16.33
CA THR A 368 -12.12 -45.41 16.55
C THR A 368 -11.01 -45.02 15.58
N ASP A 369 -11.33 -44.52 14.38
CA ASP A 369 -10.32 -44.01 13.45
C ASP A 369 -10.27 -42.47 13.43
N PRO A 370 -9.08 -41.86 13.63
CA PRO A 370 -8.91 -40.43 13.48
C PRO A 370 -9.06 -40.06 11.99
N ASP A 371 -10.06 -39.22 11.67
CA ASP A 371 -10.19 -38.61 10.36
C ASP A 371 -8.86 -37.93 9.98
N ALA A 372 -8.29 -38.28 8.82
CA ALA A 372 -7.04 -37.71 8.32
C ALA A 372 -7.06 -36.17 8.30
N ARG A 373 -8.25 -35.55 8.17
CA ARG A 373 -8.43 -34.09 8.27
C ARG A 373 -8.16 -33.57 9.69
N LEU A 374 -8.60 -34.29 10.72
CA LEU A 374 -8.34 -33.94 12.13
C LEU A 374 -6.86 -34.06 12.50
N VAL A 375 -6.14 -35.00 11.89
CA VAL A 375 -4.67 -35.13 12.06
C VAL A 375 -3.96 -33.85 11.60
N LYS A 376 -4.27 -33.36 10.39
CA LYS A 376 -3.71 -32.09 9.87
C LYS A 376 -4.03 -30.90 10.77
N PHE A 377 -5.23 -30.84 11.35
CA PHE A 377 -5.58 -29.84 12.36
C PHE A 377 -4.68 -29.91 13.59
N GLY A 378 -4.44 -31.11 14.10
CA GLY A 378 -3.55 -31.34 15.25
C GLY A 378 -2.13 -30.83 15.00
N GLU A 379 -1.60 -31.04 13.80
CA GLU A 379 -0.27 -30.56 13.38
C GLU A 379 -0.18 -29.03 13.34
N THR A 380 -1.18 -28.34 12.75
CA THR A 380 -1.22 -26.88 12.74
C THR A 380 -1.36 -26.31 14.15
N LEU A 381 -2.23 -26.88 15.00
CA LEU A 381 -2.39 -26.45 16.40
C LEU A 381 -1.12 -26.67 17.23
N ALA A 382 -0.39 -27.76 17.00
CA ALA A 382 0.88 -28.00 17.66
C ALA A 382 1.91 -26.94 17.27
N TRP A 383 2.00 -26.60 15.99
CA TRP A 383 2.86 -25.52 15.51
C TRP A 383 2.47 -24.16 16.11
N LEU A 384 1.18 -23.82 16.14
CA LEU A 384 0.71 -22.58 16.76
C LEU A 384 1.04 -22.50 18.25
N LEU A 385 0.96 -23.61 18.99
CA LEU A 385 1.37 -23.67 20.40
C LEU A 385 2.88 -23.51 20.60
N LEU A 386 3.71 -23.84 19.60
CA LEU A 386 5.14 -23.55 19.58
C LEU A 386 5.43 -22.08 19.24
N ALA A 387 4.65 -21.47 18.35
CA ALA A 387 4.74 -20.03 18.03
C ALA A 387 4.18 -19.12 19.13
N CYS A 388 3.24 -19.64 19.94
CA CYS A 388 2.70 -19.00 21.13
C CYS A 388 2.98 -19.87 22.37
N PRO A 389 4.23 -20.02 22.82
CA PRO A 389 4.54 -20.83 23.99
C PRO A 389 3.88 -20.25 25.23
N ALA A 390 3.76 -21.05 26.29
CA ALA A 390 3.38 -20.52 27.59
C ALA A 390 4.46 -19.54 28.03
N ILE A 391 4.11 -18.26 28.16
CA ILE A 391 5.01 -17.25 28.68
C ILE A 391 5.12 -17.57 30.19
N PRO A 392 6.28 -17.98 30.72
CA PRO A 392 6.44 -18.06 32.16
C PRO A 392 6.19 -16.66 32.69
N ALA A 393 5.28 -16.52 33.65
CA ALA A 393 4.97 -15.21 34.24
C ALA A 393 6.30 -14.55 34.61
N PRO A 394 6.69 -13.43 33.97
CA PRO A 394 7.93 -12.78 34.33
C PRO A 394 7.82 -12.41 35.82
N PRO A 395 8.91 -12.54 36.61
CA PRO A 395 8.90 -11.99 37.95
C PRO A 395 8.53 -10.52 37.82
N VAL A 396 7.37 -10.14 38.36
CA VAL A 396 6.80 -8.81 38.21
C VAL A 396 7.70 -7.85 38.98
N ASP A 397 8.61 -7.19 38.27
CA ASP A 397 9.27 -6.00 38.78
C ASP A 397 8.28 -4.83 38.60
N PRO A 398 7.72 -4.29 39.69
CA PRO A 398 6.69 -3.25 39.63
C PRO A 398 7.16 -1.93 38.99
N ASN A 399 8.45 -1.80 38.65
CA ASN A 399 9.03 -0.57 38.10
C ASN A 399 9.34 -0.61 36.58
N VAL A 400 9.05 -1.70 35.87
CA VAL A 400 9.36 -1.81 34.42
C VAL A 400 8.15 -1.42 33.56
N ASN A 401 8.41 -0.52 32.60
CA ASN A 401 7.42 0.11 31.72
C ASN A 401 6.38 -0.84 31.08
N VAL A 402 5.14 -0.37 31.09
CA VAL A 402 3.87 -1.06 30.75
C VAL A 402 3.78 -1.60 29.31
N GLU A 403 4.63 -1.14 28.38
CA GLU A 403 4.53 -1.52 26.95
C GLU A 403 4.79 -3.01 26.68
N GLY A 404 5.56 -3.70 27.54
CA GLY A 404 5.75 -5.16 27.44
C GLY A 404 4.49 -5.98 27.76
N GLY A 405 3.53 -5.41 28.50
CA GLY A 405 2.31 -6.11 28.93
C GLY A 405 1.36 -6.42 27.77
N ILE A 406 1.14 -5.46 26.87
CA ILE A 406 0.12 -5.58 25.81
C ILE A 406 0.42 -6.73 24.85
N LEU A 407 1.67 -6.87 24.39
CA LEU A 407 2.06 -7.94 23.47
C LEU A 407 2.01 -9.32 24.14
N SER A 408 2.38 -9.38 25.42
CA SER A 408 2.29 -10.60 26.23
C SER A 408 0.83 -11.03 26.41
N ASP A 409 -0.06 -10.09 26.73
CA ASP A 409 -1.49 -10.34 26.91
C ASP A 409 -2.14 -10.82 25.60
N LEU A 410 -1.80 -10.18 24.47
CA LEU A 410 -2.26 -10.62 23.14
C LEU A 410 -1.83 -12.06 22.83
N ARG A 411 -0.56 -12.40 23.08
CA ARG A 411 -0.06 -13.77 22.89
C ARG A 411 -0.75 -14.77 23.82
N SER A 412 -1.02 -14.39 25.06
CA SER A 412 -1.75 -15.20 26.02
C SER A 412 -3.18 -15.49 25.53
N ASN A 413 -3.88 -14.47 25.04
CA ASN A 413 -5.23 -14.60 24.47
C ASN A 413 -5.26 -15.50 23.22
N VAL A 414 -4.28 -15.34 22.32
CA VAL A 414 -4.11 -16.22 21.15
C VAL A 414 -3.86 -17.65 21.60
N ARG A 415 -2.94 -17.86 22.56
CA ARG A 415 -2.66 -19.19 23.13
C ARG A 415 -3.92 -19.83 23.73
N GLN A 416 -4.69 -19.09 24.50
CA GLN A 416 -5.94 -19.61 25.07
C GLN A 416 -6.96 -19.96 23.96
N SER A 417 -7.03 -19.16 22.90
CA SER A 417 -7.85 -19.47 21.72
C SER A 417 -7.45 -20.78 21.05
N ILE A 418 -6.15 -21.04 20.90
CA ILE A 418 -5.59 -22.29 20.35
C ILE A 418 -5.95 -23.48 21.26
N LEU A 419 -5.78 -23.32 22.58
CA LEU A 419 -6.11 -24.36 23.57
C LEU A 419 -7.60 -24.68 23.59
N ASN A 420 -8.46 -23.67 23.49
CA ASN A 420 -9.91 -23.86 23.42
C ASN A 420 -10.30 -24.65 22.17
N LEU A 421 -9.71 -24.34 21.01
CA LEU A 421 -9.99 -25.10 19.78
C LEU A 421 -9.48 -26.54 19.87
N LYS A 422 -8.29 -26.76 20.44
CA LYS A 422 -7.75 -28.10 20.72
C LYS A 422 -8.67 -28.89 21.67
N TYR A 423 -9.20 -28.22 22.69
CA TYR A 423 -10.18 -28.80 23.62
C TYR A 423 -11.47 -29.19 22.90
N CYS A 424 -12.00 -28.33 22.03
CA CYS A 424 -13.18 -28.65 21.22
C CYS A 424 -12.99 -29.92 20.38
N ILE A 425 -11.85 -30.01 19.67
CA ILE A 425 -11.50 -31.17 18.85
C ILE A 425 -11.40 -32.44 19.70
N ASN A 426 -10.68 -32.39 20.82
CA ASN A 426 -10.48 -33.53 21.70
C ASN A 426 -11.78 -34.03 22.34
N LEU A 427 -12.68 -33.12 22.71
CA LEU A 427 -13.98 -33.47 23.32
C LEU A 427 -15.10 -33.70 22.31
N ARG A 428 -14.83 -33.58 21.00
CA ARG A 428 -15.85 -33.64 19.95
C ARG A 428 -17.01 -32.69 20.23
N THR A 429 -16.65 -31.46 20.58
CA THR A 429 -17.60 -30.35 20.66
C THR A 429 -17.36 -29.41 19.49
N ASP A 430 -18.40 -28.76 18.99
CA ASP A 430 -18.24 -27.68 18.05
C ASP A 430 -17.49 -26.48 18.68
N ILE A 431 -17.24 -25.46 17.87
CA ILE A 431 -16.57 -24.22 18.31
C ILE A 431 -17.35 -23.43 19.37
N TRP A 432 -18.61 -23.80 19.65
CA TRP A 432 -19.47 -23.20 20.66
C TRP A 432 -19.47 -23.98 21.98
N GLY A 433 -18.69 -25.08 22.05
CA GLY A 433 -18.59 -25.95 23.22
C GLY A 433 -19.72 -26.97 23.33
N ARG A 434 -20.57 -27.10 22.32
CA ARG A 434 -21.67 -28.07 22.29
C ARG A 434 -21.18 -29.39 21.70
N ARG A 435 -21.50 -30.52 22.33
CA ARG A 435 -21.14 -31.84 21.78
C ARG A 435 -21.85 -32.07 20.44
N LEU A 436 -21.17 -32.66 19.47
CA LEU A 436 -21.75 -32.84 18.12
C LEU A 436 -23.01 -33.73 18.12
N ASP A 437 -23.10 -34.64 19.09
CA ASP A 437 -24.24 -35.52 19.38
C ASP A 437 -25.27 -34.90 20.33
N SER A 438 -25.19 -33.59 20.62
CA SER A 438 -26.10 -32.89 21.52
C SER A 438 -26.95 -31.82 20.86
N VAL A 439 -28.14 -31.59 21.43
CA VAL A 439 -28.99 -30.44 21.16
C VAL A 439 -28.96 -29.47 22.33
N ASP A 440 -29.09 -28.17 22.09
CA ASP A 440 -29.06 -27.14 23.15
C ASP A 440 -30.41 -26.95 23.86
N SER A 441 -31.49 -27.35 23.18
CA SER A 441 -32.86 -27.18 23.64
C SER A 441 -33.69 -28.35 23.15
N LEU A 442 -34.65 -28.76 23.97
CA LEU A 442 -35.64 -29.77 23.59
C LEU A 442 -36.74 -29.21 22.70
N PHE A 443 -36.94 -27.90 22.76
CA PHE A 443 -37.87 -27.17 21.90
C PHE A 443 -37.09 -26.50 20.79
N PHE A 444 -37.60 -26.63 19.59
CA PHE A 444 -36.94 -26.20 18.37
C PHE A 444 -37.65 -24.97 17.78
N PRO A 445 -37.29 -23.73 18.19
CA PRO A 445 -37.92 -22.50 17.67
C PRO A 445 -37.34 -22.13 16.29
N PHE A 446 -37.55 -22.99 15.29
CA PHE A 446 -36.89 -22.89 13.99
C PHE A 446 -37.24 -21.63 13.19
N TYR A 447 -38.53 -21.27 13.19
CA TYR A 447 -39.02 -20.18 12.35
C TYR A 447 -38.69 -18.78 12.92
N GLY A 448 -38.45 -18.66 14.23
CA GLY A 448 -38.01 -17.40 14.83
C GLY A 448 -36.64 -16.93 14.32
N ILE A 449 -35.82 -17.82 13.76
CA ILE A 449 -34.54 -17.48 13.14
C ILE A 449 -34.76 -16.59 11.90
N LYS A 450 -35.86 -16.79 11.15
CA LYS A 450 -36.14 -16.02 9.93
C LYS A 450 -36.27 -14.52 10.20
N GLU A 451 -37.00 -14.13 11.24
CA GLU A 451 -37.18 -12.73 11.61
C GLU A 451 -35.85 -12.08 12.05
N LYS A 452 -35.01 -12.84 12.76
CA LYS A 452 -33.67 -12.38 13.15
C LYS A 452 -32.74 -12.24 11.94
N LEU A 453 -32.80 -13.15 10.97
CA LEU A 453 -32.05 -13.04 9.71
C LEU A 453 -32.48 -11.80 8.91
N HIS A 454 -33.79 -11.52 8.82
CA HIS A 454 -34.28 -10.29 8.20
C HIS A 454 -33.80 -9.03 8.94
N SER A 455 -33.80 -9.04 10.27
CA SER A 455 -33.29 -7.92 11.08
C SER A 455 -31.78 -7.72 10.88
N ALA A 456 -31.01 -8.81 10.78
CA ALA A 456 -29.57 -8.76 10.54
C ALA A 456 -29.22 -8.26 9.15
N ARG A 457 -30.06 -8.51 8.14
CA ARG A 457 -29.87 -7.95 6.79
C ARG A 457 -29.82 -6.42 6.81
N HIS A 458 -30.70 -5.77 7.57
CA HIS A 458 -30.65 -4.32 7.74
C HIS A 458 -29.32 -3.87 8.38
N VAL A 459 -28.83 -4.57 9.41
CA VAL A 459 -27.53 -4.24 10.05
C VAL A 459 -26.36 -4.45 9.09
N GLU A 460 -26.41 -5.47 8.24
CA GLU A 460 -25.42 -5.73 7.19
C GLU A 460 -25.42 -4.63 6.13
N GLU A 461 -26.60 -4.22 5.65
CA GLU A 461 -26.76 -3.13 4.68
C GLU A 461 -26.18 -1.81 5.20
N GLU A 462 -26.45 -1.44 6.46
CA GLU A 462 -25.87 -0.26 7.12
C GLU A 462 -24.34 -0.38 7.27
N TYR A 463 -23.85 -1.56 7.64
CA TYR A 463 -22.42 -1.84 7.69
C TYR A 463 -21.76 -1.67 6.31
N LEU A 464 -22.35 -2.24 5.25
CA LEU A 464 -21.86 -2.14 3.88
C LEU A 464 -21.92 -0.69 3.37
N ALA A 465 -22.98 0.05 3.67
CA ALA A 465 -23.11 1.47 3.33
C ALA A 465 -22.02 2.31 4.02
N SER A 466 -21.81 2.12 5.33
CA SER A 466 -20.75 2.80 6.09
C SER A 466 -19.35 2.47 5.53
N LYS A 467 -19.16 1.22 5.10
CA LYS A 467 -17.90 0.76 4.50
C LYS A 467 -17.64 1.40 3.14
N LYS A 468 -18.65 1.47 2.27
CA LYS A 468 -18.58 2.13 0.96
C LYS A 468 -18.20 3.61 1.12
N LEU A 469 -18.88 4.32 2.02
CA LEU A 469 -18.59 5.72 2.33
C LEU A 469 -17.15 5.93 2.81
N ASN A 470 -16.65 5.07 3.70
CA ASN A 470 -15.26 5.15 4.14
C ASN A 470 -14.26 4.86 3.00
N GLY A 471 -14.60 3.97 2.07
CA GLY A 471 -13.79 3.71 0.87
C GLY A 471 -13.68 4.94 -0.02
N GLU A 472 -14.81 5.62 -0.26
CA GLU A 472 -14.89 6.86 -1.03
C GLU A 472 -14.07 7.98 -0.37
N ILE A 473 -14.19 8.16 0.96
CA ILE A 473 -13.42 9.17 1.70
C ILE A 473 -11.92 8.85 1.72
N ASN A 474 -11.52 7.59 1.90
CA ASN A 474 -10.11 7.20 1.83
C ASN A 474 -9.52 7.46 0.43
N LYS A 475 -10.31 7.23 -0.63
CA LYS A 475 -9.91 7.54 -2.01
C LYS A 475 -9.71 9.05 -2.20
N ASP A 476 -10.66 9.87 -1.75
CA ASP A 476 -10.54 11.33 -1.77
C ASP A 476 -9.30 11.82 -1.01
N ARG A 477 -9.04 11.29 0.20
CA ARG A 477 -7.82 11.62 0.96
C ARG A 477 -6.54 11.21 0.25
N TYR A 478 -6.52 10.04 -0.40
CA TYR A 478 -5.37 9.60 -1.17
C TYR A 478 -5.12 10.51 -2.39
N GLU A 479 -6.18 10.92 -3.09
CA GLU A 479 -6.10 11.87 -4.21
C GLU A 479 -5.63 13.26 -3.73
N LYS A 480 -6.15 13.77 -2.61
CA LYS A 480 -5.68 15.01 -1.96
C LYS A 480 -4.23 14.90 -1.52
N ALA A 481 -3.80 13.78 -0.93
CA ALA A 481 -2.42 13.54 -0.52
C ALA A 481 -1.46 13.48 -1.72
N ASN A 482 -1.86 12.83 -2.81
CA ASN A 482 -1.09 12.82 -4.06
C ASN A 482 -1.00 14.22 -4.67
N THR A 483 -2.09 15.00 -4.63
CA THR A 483 -2.10 16.40 -5.06
C THR A 483 -1.18 17.26 -4.19
N PHE A 484 -1.17 17.03 -2.87
CA PHE A 484 -0.24 17.68 -1.96
C PHE A 484 1.22 17.31 -2.26
N ALA A 485 1.51 16.02 -2.46
CA ALA A 485 2.85 15.53 -2.79
C ALA A 485 3.35 16.11 -4.14
N SER A 486 2.48 16.19 -5.14
CA SER A 486 2.83 16.80 -6.44
C SER A 486 3.09 18.30 -6.31
N LEU A 487 2.32 19.01 -5.48
CA LEU A 487 2.55 20.42 -5.16
C LEU A 487 3.88 20.65 -4.43
N VAL A 488 4.24 19.79 -3.47
CA VAL A 488 5.55 19.84 -2.78
C VAL A 488 6.69 19.63 -3.77
N GLN A 489 6.57 18.65 -4.67
CA GLN A 489 7.57 18.39 -5.71
C GLN A 489 7.67 19.55 -6.71
N ASN A 490 6.53 20.17 -7.05
CA ASN A 490 6.49 21.36 -7.90
C ASN A 490 7.15 22.55 -7.20
N GLU A 491 6.90 22.79 -5.91
CA GLU A 491 7.56 23.86 -5.15
C GLU A 491 9.09 23.66 -5.13
N LYS A 492 9.55 22.42 -4.95
CA LYS A 492 10.98 22.08 -5.01
C LYS A 492 11.56 22.39 -6.39
N THR A 493 10.90 21.94 -7.45
CA THR A 493 11.32 22.20 -8.84
C THR A 493 11.35 23.70 -9.15
N LEU A 494 10.36 24.47 -8.67
CA LEU A 494 10.33 25.92 -8.82
C LEU A 494 11.46 26.60 -8.04
N LYS A 495 11.77 26.12 -6.83
CA LYS A 495 12.91 26.61 -6.04
C LYS A 495 14.24 26.39 -6.76
N ASP A 496 14.43 25.23 -7.37
CA ASP A 496 15.65 24.93 -8.15
C ASP A 496 15.76 25.87 -9.36
N LYS A 497 14.65 26.09 -10.10
CA LYS A 497 14.58 27.05 -11.22
C LYS A 497 14.80 28.50 -10.80
N ILE A 498 14.27 28.93 -9.65
CA ILE A 498 14.52 30.26 -9.07
C ILE A 498 16.01 30.43 -8.79
N THR A 499 16.65 29.39 -8.24
CA THR A 499 18.09 29.41 -7.93
C THR A 499 18.91 29.54 -9.21
N GLU A 500 18.59 28.77 -10.25
CA GLU A 500 19.25 28.84 -11.56
C GLU A 500 19.09 30.20 -12.23
N ALA A 501 17.85 30.73 -12.32
CA ALA A 501 17.59 32.05 -12.88
C ALA A 501 18.30 33.18 -12.08
N GLY A 502 18.36 33.02 -10.75
CA GLY A 502 19.10 33.93 -9.87
C GLY A 502 20.60 33.93 -10.15
N LEU A 503 21.21 32.76 -10.40
CA LEU A 503 22.63 32.67 -10.79
C LEU A 503 22.89 33.33 -12.15
N ARG A 504 22.01 33.11 -13.15
CA ARG A 504 22.11 33.78 -14.45
C ARG A 504 22.04 35.30 -14.33
N CYS A 505 21.16 35.81 -13.48
CA CYS A 505 21.09 37.25 -13.19
C CYS A 505 22.41 37.78 -12.62
N GLN A 506 23.06 37.03 -11.73
CA GLN A 506 24.36 37.41 -11.16
C GLN A 506 25.48 37.43 -12.23
N GLU A 507 25.55 36.41 -13.08
CA GLU A 507 26.49 36.37 -14.20
C GLU A 507 26.30 37.56 -15.16
N LEU A 508 25.04 37.94 -15.42
CA LEU A 508 24.71 39.08 -16.27
C LEU A 508 25.11 40.41 -15.62
N VAL A 509 24.95 40.57 -14.30
CA VAL A 509 25.45 41.75 -13.57
C VAL A 509 26.97 41.91 -13.71
N GLU A 510 27.72 40.82 -13.58
CA GLU A 510 29.17 40.86 -13.81
C GLU A 510 29.53 41.25 -15.24
N LYS A 511 28.80 40.71 -16.22
CA LYS A 511 28.98 41.07 -17.64
C LYS A 511 28.64 42.54 -17.92
N ILE A 512 27.57 43.06 -17.31
CA ILE A 512 27.19 44.48 -17.38
C ILE A 512 28.31 45.35 -16.81
N THR A 513 28.83 44.99 -15.63
CA THR A 513 29.90 45.77 -14.97
C THR A 513 31.17 45.82 -15.83
N ARG A 514 31.56 44.68 -16.43
CA ARG A 514 32.69 44.62 -17.36
C ARG A 514 32.44 45.46 -18.62
N ALA A 515 31.28 45.29 -19.27
CA ALA A 515 30.93 46.01 -20.49
C ALA A 515 30.81 47.53 -20.25
N LYS A 516 30.26 47.94 -19.09
CA LYS A 516 30.19 49.35 -18.67
C LYS A 516 31.59 49.96 -18.53
N THR A 517 32.51 49.24 -17.91
CA THR A 517 33.92 49.70 -17.78
C THR A 517 34.56 49.91 -19.15
N VAL A 518 34.32 49.00 -20.10
CA VAL A 518 34.79 49.14 -21.49
C VAL A 518 34.18 50.37 -22.16
N VAL A 519 32.87 50.60 -22.04
CA VAL A 519 32.19 51.78 -22.60
C VAL A 519 32.75 53.08 -21.98
N GLU A 520 32.98 53.10 -20.67
CA GLU A 520 33.57 54.25 -19.97
C GLU A 520 35.01 54.55 -20.42
N ASP A 521 35.83 53.51 -20.59
CA ASP A 521 37.19 53.66 -21.09
C ASP A 521 37.20 54.15 -22.55
N LYS A 522 36.33 53.62 -23.42
CA LYS A 522 36.18 54.09 -24.80
C LYS A 522 35.67 55.52 -24.88
N THR A 523 34.73 55.89 -24.01
CA THR A 523 34.25 57.28 -23.87
C THR A 523 35.39 58.19 -23.45
N ARG A 524 36.26 57.75 -22.53
CA ARG A 524 37.45 58.49 -22.09
C ARG A 524 38.48 58.64 -23.21
N ASP A 525 38.67 57.60 -24.03
CA ASP A 525 39.56 57.63 -25.20
C ASP A 525 39.05 58.64 -26.24
N ILE A 526 37.75 58.60 -26.55
CA ILE A 526 37.09 59.58 -27.43
C ILE A 526 37.22 60.99 -26.87
N ALA A 527 36.96 61.19 -25.56
CA ALA A 527 37.13 62.49 -24.92
C ALA A 527 38.56 63.02 -25.02
N THR A 528 39.54 62.12 -24.91
CA THR A 528 40.96 62.47 -25.04
C THR A 528 41.30 62.86 -26.49
N GLN A 529 40.75 62.17 -27.49
CA GLN A 529 40.93 62.52 -28.90
C GLN A 529 40.19 63.79 -29.29
N LEU A 530 38.96 63.98 -28.79
CA LEU A 530 38.20 65.22 -28.98
C LEU A 530 38.91 66.41 -28.37
N ARG A 531 39.49 66.31 -27.16
CA ARG A 531 40.33 67.38 -26.59
C ARG A 531 41.60 67.66 -27.41
N LYS A 532 42.17 66.64 -28.07
CA LYS A 532 43.30 66.83 -29.00
C LYS A 532 42.87 67.51 -30.30
N ALA A 533 41.66 67.21 -30.79
CA ALA A 533 41.06 67.86 -31.95
C ALA A 533 40.62 69.31 -31.63
N GLU A 534 40.07 69.55 -30.44
CA GLU A 534 39.71 70.86 -29.89
C GLU A 534 40.94 71.77 -29.85
N LYS A 535 42.10 71.27 -29.39
CA LYS A 535 43.38 72.01 -29.48
C LYS A 535 43.86 72.30 -30.91
N LYS A 536 43.42 71.55 -31.92
CA LYS A 536 43.70 71.84 -33.35
C LYS A 536 42.69 72.84 -33.94
N ILE A 537 41.50 72.95 -33.36
CA ILE A 537 40.37 73.78 -33.83
C ILE A 537 40.24 75.08 -33.02
N GLU A 538 40.91 75.20 -31.88
CA GLU A 538 40.96 76.38 -30.97
C GLU A 538 41.38 77.69 -31.67
N GLY A 539 41.78 77.63 -32.94
CA GLY A 539 41.98 78.80 -33.78
C GLY A 539 40.77 79.24 -34.63
N HIS A 540 39.76 78.41 -34.92
CA HIS A 540 38.83 78.66 -36.04
C HIS A 540 37.31 78.49 -35.78
N VAL A 541 36.80 77.88 -34.70
CA VAL A 541 35.34 77.88 -34.38
C VAL A 541 35.09 77.72 -32.86
N GLU A 542 34.13 78.46 -32.28
CA GLU A 542 33.57 78.20 -30.93
C GLU A 542 32.76 76.90 -30.94
N TRP A 543 33.42 75.77 -30.71
CA TRP A 543 32.75 74.49 -30.57
C TRP A 543 32.85 73.99 -29.13
N ASN A 544 31.70 73.73 -28.49
CA ASN A 544 31.65 72.95 -27.26
C ASN A 544 31.41 71.49 -27.68
N GLY A 545 32.47 70.68 -27.63
CA GLY A 545 32.40 69.24 -27.93
C GLY A 545 31.63 68.44 -26.88
N TRP A 546 31.05 69.11 -25.89
CA TRP A 546 30.35 68.49 -24.77
C TRP A 546 29.00 67.89 -25.19
N GLY A 547 28.31 68.49 -26.17
CA GLY A 547 27.01 67.97 -26.65
C GLY A 547 27.08 66.57 -27.26
N ALA A 548 28.11 66.27 -28.06
CA ALA A 548 28.31 64.95 -28.66
C ALA A 548 28.75 63.90 -27.64
N LEU A 549 29.62 64.29 -26.70
CA LEU A 549 30.09 63.44 -25.61
C LEU A 549 28.99 63.13 -24.58
N LEU A 550 28.10 64.10 -24.30
CA LEU A 550 26.90 63.88 -23.49
C LEU A 550 25.93 62.94 -24.23
N ALA A 551 25.66 63.17 -25.50
CA ALA A 551 24.78 62.28 -26.29
C ALA A 551 25.27 60.82 -26.33
N LEU A 552 26.59 60.60 -26.24
CA LEU A 552 27.22 59.28 -26.25
C LEU A 552 27.40 58.64 -24.87
N GLY A 553 27.54 59.46 -23.82
CA GLY A 553 27.86 59.02 -22.47
C GLY A 553 26.65 58.81 -21.56
N THR A 554 25.50 59.42 -21.86
CA THR A 554 24.35 59.43 -20.92
C THR A 554 23.12 58.66 -21.38
N VAL A 555 23.10 58.05 -22.56
CA VAL A 555 21.97 57.21 -23.01
C VAL A 555 22.44 55.91 -23.62
N VAL A 556 21.98 54.83 -23.01
CA VAL A 556 22.00 53.45 -23.49
C VAL A 556 21.03 53.39 -24.69
N VAL A 557 21.54 53.44 -25.93
CA VAL A 557 20.72 53.38 -27.17
C VAL A 557 20.51 51.92 -27.61
N ALA A 558 19.33 51.34 -27.38
CA ALA A 558 19.09 49.94 -27.77
C ALA A 558 18.91 49.76 -29.29
N PRO A 559 19.40 48.65 -29.88
CA PRO A 559 19.13 48.29 -31.27
C PRO A 559 17.64 47.96 -31.47
N GLU A 560 17.12 48.19 -32.68
CA GLU A 560 15.75 47.82 -33.05
C GLU A 560 15.50 46.33 -32.78
N ALA A 561 14.62 46.03 -31.82
CA ALA A 561 14.14 44.69 -31.58
C ALA A 561 12.65 44.71 -31.19
N GLY A 562 11.79 44.23 -32.09
CA GLY A 562 10.35 44.06 -31.87
C GLY A 562 9.97 43.04 -30.78
N ILE A 563 10.94 42.36 -30.17
CA ILE A 563 10.74 41.39 -29.07
C ILE A 563 10.71 42.10 -27.70
N VAL A 564 11.27 43.31 -27.60
CA VAL A 564 11.47 44.04 -26.34
C VAL A 564 10.18 44.68 -25.80
N ALA A 565 9.24 45.02 -26.68
CA ALA A 565 7.98 45.68 -26.31
C ALA A 565 7.15 44.86 -25.30
N GLY A 566 7.17 43.53 -25.38
CA GLY A 566 6.38 42.65 -24.50
C GLY A 566 6.95 42.48 -23.09
N ALA A 567 8.27 42.55 -22.90
CA ALA A 567 8.89 42.45 -21.57
C ALA A 567 8.83 43.79 -20.81
N ILE A 568 8.91 44.91 -21.52
CA ILE A 568 8.90 46.25 -20.92
C ILE A 568 7.47 46.70 -20.58
N THR A 569 6.45 46.36 -21.38
CA THR A 569 5.04 46.62 -20.99
C THR A 569 4.64 45.90 -19.69
N VAL A 570 5.24 44.74 -19.41
CA VAL A 570 5.04 44.02 -18.13
C VAL A 570 5.70 44.76 -16.95
N LEU A 571 6.84 45.43 -17.18
CA LEU A 571 7.55 46.22 -16.15
C LEU A 571 6.90 47.60 -15.91
N GLU A 572 6.32 48.23 -16.94
CA GLU A 572 5.63 49.52 -16.83
C GLU A 572 4.22 49.41 -16.23
N GLY A 573 3.54 48.27 -16.40
CA GLY A 573 2.17 48.05 -15.94
C GLY A 573 2.00 47.28 -14.63
N ALA A 574 3.05 46.60 -14.14
CA ALA A 574 3.00 45.85 -12.89
C ALA A 574 3.72 46.61 -11.78
N ASP A 575 3.03 46.79 -10.65
CA ASP A 575 3.56 47.35 -9.39
C ASP A 575 4.54 46.33 -8.77
N LEU A 576 5.63 46.02 -9.49
CA LEU A 576 6.57 44.97 -9.16
C LEU A 576 7.43 45.44 -7.99
N ASP A 577 7.12 44.96 -6.80
CA ASP A 577 7.94 45.20 -5.62
C ASP A 577 9.25 44.38 -5.74
N PHE A 578 10.30 45.02 -6.25
CA PHE A 578 11.64 44.44 -6.30
C PHE A 578 12.32 44.42 -4.93
N ASN A 579 11.70 44.98 -3.87
CA ASN A 579 12.26 44.93 -2.52
C ASN A 579 12.14 43.50 -1.97
N GLY A 580 13.25 42.76 -2.00
CA GLY A 580 13.35 41.44 -1.36
C GLY A 580 13.60 40.27 -2.30
N ILE A 581 13.69 40.48 -3.62
CA ILE A 581 14.10 39.43 -4.55
C ILE A 581 15.63 39.29 -4.49
N THR A 582 16.08 38.17 -3.91
CA THR A 582 17.50 37.79 -3.85
C THR A 582 17.84 36.88 -5.03
N THR A 583 19.00 37.07 -5.63
CA THR A 583 19.62 36.14 -6.58
C THR A 583 20.01 34.84 -5.87
N GLY A 584 20.35 33.79 -6.63
CA GLY A 584 20.74 32.49 -6.08
C GLY A 584 21.96 32.54 -5.14
N GLY A 585 22.79 33.60 -5.26
CA GLY A 585 23.93 33.88 -4.38
C GLY A 585 23.60 34.70 -3.11
N GLY A 586 22.36 35.15 -2.93
CA GLY A 586 21.92 35.96 -1.78
C GLY A 586 21.99 37.49 -2.00
N ASP A 587 22.53 37.94 -3.13
CA ASP A 587 22.57 39.36 -3.48
C ASP A 587 21.19 39.86 -3.92
N LYS A 588 20.87 41.13 -3.66
CA LYS A 588 19.60 41.72 -4.14
C LYS A 588 19.70 41.99 -5.65
N VAL A 589 18.58 41.80 -6.37
CA VAL A 589 18.46 42.26 -7.77
C VAL A 589 18.92 43.72 -7.86
N GLN A 590 19.87 44.00 -8.77
CA GLN A 590 20.45 45.33 -8.91
C GLN A 590 19.51 46.22 -9.72
N LYS A 591 18.64 46.93 -8.99
CA LYS A 591 17.66 47.88 -9.56
C LYS A 591 18.27 48.90 -10.52
N SER A 592 19.54 49.27 -10.32
CA SER A 592 20.28 50.18 -11.20
C SER A 592 20.49 49.65 -12.63
N TYR A 593 20.20 48.37 -12.90
CA TYR A 593 20.27 47.77 -14.23
C TYR A 593 18.91 47.32 -14.77
N VAL A 594 17.83 47.53 -14.01
CA VAL A 594 16.47 47.23 -14.45
C VAL A 594 15.96 48.40 -15.29
N LEU A 595 15.47 48.09 -16.49
CA LEU A 595 14.91 49.03 -17.43
C LEU A 595 13.51 49.42 -16.97
N ARG A 596 13.35 50.69 -16.59
CA ARG A 596 12.08 51.21 -16.08
C ARG A 596 11.23 51.86 -17.16
N LYS A 597 11.88 52.46 -18.17
CA LYS A 597 11.23 53.23 -19.22
C LYS A 597 12.03 53.15 -20.51
N MET A 598 11.34 52.92 -21.62
CA MET A 598 11.93 52.94 -22.96
C MET A 598 11.25 54.02 -23.80
N THR A 599 11.98 55.08 -24.15
CA THR A 599 11.42 56.19 -24.95
C THR A 599 11.83 56.01 -26.40
N HIS A 600 10.86 55.70 -27.26
CA HIS A 600 11.11 55.57 -28.69
C HIS A 600 11.09 56.94 -29.37
N VAL A 601 12.17 57.28 -30.07
CA VAL A 601 12.34 58.56 -30.77
C VAL A 601 12.34 58.28 -32.27
N GLN A 602 11.25 58.66 -32.92
CA GLN A 602 11.07 58.59 -34.37
C GLN A 602 11.10 59.98 -35.00
N GLY A 603 11.56 60.07 -36.25
CA GLY A 603 11.61 61.31 -37.03
C GLY A 603 12.83 61.41 -37.94
N GLY A 604 12.97 62.54 -38.64
CA GLY A 604 14.21 62.86 -39.38
C GLY A 604 15.38 63.16 -38.44
N VAL A 605 16.62 63.18 -38.96
CA VAL A 605 17.85 63.40 -38.17
C VAL A 605 17.79 64.65 -37.28
N ALA A 606 17.23 65.76 -37.78
CA ALA A 606 17.03 66.99 -37.01
C ALA A 606 15.99 66.85 -35.88
N GLU A 607 14.90 66.13 -36.13
CA GLU A 607 13.85 65.89 -35.13
C GLU A 607 14.33 64.95 -34.02
N ILE A 608 15.11 63.92 -34.39
CA ILE A 608 15.77 63.01 -33.44
C ILE A 608 16.73 63.83 -32.56
N ARG A 609 17.52 64.72 -33.16
CA ARG A 609 18.47 65.60 -32.44
C ARG A 609 17.76 66.48 -31.41
N ASP A 610 16.70 67.16 -31.79
CA ASP A 610 15.97 68.06 -30.89
C ASP A 610 15.26 67.29 -29.78
N LYS A 611 14.60 66.16 -30.11
CA LYS A 611 13.97 65.28 -29.11
C LYS A 611 14.97 64.69 -28.13
N MET A 612 16.13 64.24 -28.61
CA MET A 612 17.20 63.75 -27.74
C MET A 612 17.67 64.86 -26.79
N LYS A 613 17.88 66.08 -27.30
CA LYS A 613 18.29 67.24 -26.48
C LYS A 613 17.29 67.58 -25.38
N ASP A 614 15.99 67.49 -25.67
CA ASP A 614 14.93 67.70 -24.68
C ASP A 614 14.87 66.57 -23.64
N LEU A 615 15.05 65.32 -24.07
CA LEU A 615 15.13 64.16 -23.18
C LEU A 615 16.36 64.25 -22.24
N PHE A 616 17.51 64.67 -22.76
CA PHE A 616 18.74 64.87 -21.98
C PHE A 616 18.62 65.98 -20.93
N LYS A 617 17.86 67.05 -21.22
CA LYS A 617 17.56 68.08 -20.22
C LYS A 617 16.70 67.54 -19.07
N GLY A 618 15.76 66.64 -19.36
CA GLY A 618 14.91 66.02 -18.35
C GLY A 618 15.61 64.95 -17.48
N MET A 619 16.60 64.24 -18.02
CA MET A 619 17.33 63.18 -17.30
C MET A 619 18.32 63.69 -16.24
N GLY A 620 18.70 64.98 -16.27
CA GLY A 620 19.66 65.57 -15.33
C GLY A 620 19.10 65.85 -13.92
N GLU A 621 17.78 65.79 -13.73
CA GLU A 621 17.10 66.18 -12.49
C GLU A 621 16.46 64.96 -11.79
N GLY A 622 17.30 64.13 -11.15
CA GLY A 622 16.90 63.36 -9.96
C GLY A 622 15.83 62.28 -10.09
N SER A 623 15.83 61.41 -11.11
CA SER A 623 14.99 60.21 -11.11
C SER A 623 15.69 59.02 -10.43
N GLY A 624 15.22 58.67 -9.24
CA GLY A 624 15.71 57.54 -8.44
C GLY A 624 15.32 56.17 -9.01
N GLU A 625 16.27 55.23 -8.87
CA GLU A 625 16.14 53.78 -9.02
C GLU A 625 15.61 53.25 -10.38
N GLY A 626 16.47 53.20 -11.40
CA GLY A 626 16.24 52.46 -12.65
C GLY A 626 16.98 53.03 -13.88
N LEU A 627 17.15 52.24 -14.94
CA LEU A 627 17.67 52.71 -16.23
C LEU A 627 16.53 53.23 -17.12
N GLU A 628 16.73 54.41 -17.70
CA GLU A 628 15.94 54.90 -18.82
C GLU A 628 16.71 54.69 -20.12
N MET A 629 16.04 54.12 -21.13
CA MET A 629 16.66 53.77 -22.41
C MET A 629 15.95 54.51 -23.54
N ILE A 630 16.71 55.08 -24.47
CA ILE A 630 16.15 55.72 -25.67
C ILE A 630 16.39 54.78 -26.83
N THR A 631 15.38 54.61 -27.68
CA THR A 631 15.56 53.88 -28.94
C THR A 631 15.34 54.76 -30.13
N VAL A 632 16.24 54.62 -31.09
CA VAL A 632 16.30 55.36 -32.35
C VAL A 632 16.58 54.35 -33.45
N GLU A 633 16.04 54.57 -34.65
CA GLU A 633 16.40 53.77 -35.82
C GLU A 633 17.93 53.80 -36.04
N LYS A 634 18.56 52.62 -36.15
CA LYS A 634 20.02 52.48 -36.19
C LYS A 634 20.64 53.30 -37.33
N ASP A 635 20.01 53.26 -38.50
CA ASP A 635 20.49 53.98 -39.69
C ASP A 635 20.42 55.49 -39.48
N LYS A 636 19.35 55.99 -38.85
CA LYS A 636 19.15 57.42 -38.55
C LYS A 636 20.07 57.91 -37.44
N PHE A 637 20.34 57.08 -36.44
CA PHE A 637 21.30 57.40 -35.39
C PHE A 637 22.73 57.43 -35.94
N THR A 638 23.07 56.49 -36.82
CA THR A 638 24.38 56.46 -37.50
C THR A 638 24.54 57.68 -38.41
N GLU A 639 23.50 58.05 -39.17
CA GLU A 639 23.44 59.28 -39.98
C GLU A 639 23.62 60.54 -39.12
N LEU A 640 22.95 60.63 -37.97
CA LEU A 640 23.13 61.73 -37.00
C LEU A 640 24.58 61.81 -36.49
N CYS A 641 25.18 60.66 -36.17
CA CYS A 641 26.54 60.57 -35.69
C CYS A 641 27.56 60.94 -36.77
N ASP A 642 27.35 60.50 -38.00
CA ASP A 642 28.15 60.87 -39.16
C ASP A 642 28.07 62.37 -39.44
N GLU A 643 26.88 62.99 -39.36
CA GLU A 643 26.72 64.45 -39.46
C GLU A 643 27.53 65.19 -38.37
N TYR A 644 27.52 64.71 -37.13
CA TYR A 644 28.33 65.29 -36.04
C TYR A 644 29.84 65.12 -36.27
N LEU A 645 30.27 63.96 -36.74
CA LEU A 645 31.68 63.66 -37.02
C LEU A 645 32.20 64.45 -38.22
N GLU A 646 31.38 64.63 -39.25
CA GLU A 646 31.71 65.47 -40.42
C GLU A 646 31.79 66.95 -40.04
N ALA A 647 30.86 67.44 -39.23
CA ALA A 647 30.84 68.83 -38.76
C ALA A 647 32.10 69.24 -37.97
N ILE A 648 32.78 68.28 -37.34
CA ILE A 648 34.01 68.50 -36.56
C ILE A 648 35.29 68.16 -37.33
N GLY A 649 35.17 67.79 -38.62
CA GLY A 649 36.30 67.37 -39.44
C GLY A 649 37.03 66.14 -38.89
N ALA A 650 36.29 65.22 -38.26
CA ALA A 650 36.86 64.02 -37.65
C ALA A 650 37.66 63.18 -38.67
N ASP A 651 38.87 62.76 -38.29
CA ASP A 651 39.69 61.88 -39.10
C ASP A 651 39.30 60.39 -38.93
N GLY A 652 39.87 59.52 -39.78
CA GLY A 652 39.57 58.08 -39.76
C GLY A 652 39.69 57.41 -38.38
N PRO A 653 40.73 57.68 -37.57
CA PRO A 653 40.86 57.15 -36.21
C PRO A 653 39.71 57.53 -35.26
N LEU A 654 39.25 58.78 -35.27
CA LEU A 654 38.14 59.20 -34.41
C LEU A 654 36.83 58.54 -34.83
N ARG A 655 36.58 58.41 -36.14
CA ARG A 655 35.41 57.70 -36.69
C ARG A 655 35.40 56.23 -36.33
N MET A 656 36.55 55.55 -36.34
CA MET A 656 36.64 54.16 -35.88
C MET A 656 36.41 54.01 -34.37
N LEU A 657 36.96 54.90 -33.54
CA LEU A 657 36.69 54.89 -32.09
C LEU A 657 35.20 55.09 -31.80
N PHE A 658 34.54 55.93 -32.60
CA PHE A 658 33.11 56.17 -32.49
C PHE A 658 32.28 54.94 -32.85
N GLN A 659 32.59 54.27 -33.96
CA GLN A 659 31.95 53.01 -34.35
C GLN A 659 32.19 51.88 -33.34
N ASP A 660 33.39 51.84 -32.75
CA ASP A 660 33.72 50.90 -31.67
C ASP A 660 32.90 51.21 -30.41
N LEU A 661 32.79 52.48 -30.00
CA LEU A 661 31.92 52.88 -28.88
C LEU A 661 30.46 52.50 -29.14
N GLN A 662 29.93 52.75 -30.34
CA GLN A 662 28.57 52.33 -30.73
C GLN A 662 28.40 50.81 -30.62
N THR A 663 29.39 50.04 -31.07
CA THR A 663 29.39 48.58 -30.98
C THR A 663 29.43 48.10 -29.52
N GLN A 664 30.26 48.69 -28.67
CA GLN A 664 30.35 48.33 -27.25
C GLN A 664 29.09 48.75 -26.48
N SER A 665 28.49 49.88 -26.83
CA SER A 665 27.19 50.30 -26.31
C SER A 665 26.10 49.31 -26.73
N ASP A 666 26.03 48.88 -27.99
CA ASP A 666 25.10 47.84 -28.45
C ASP A 666 25.27 46.54 -27.64
N VAL A 667 26.52 46.12 -27.37
CA VAL A 667 26.83 44.95 -26.53
C VAL A 667 26.32 45.13 -25.10
N LEU A 668 26.62 46.27 -24.47
CA LEU A 668 26.14 46.60 -23.12
C LEU A 668 24.60 46.55 -23.06
N ASN A 669 23.94 47.13 -24.07
CA ASN A 669 22.48 47.26 -24.12
C ASN A 669 21.81 45.89 -24.28
N ASN A 670 22.37 45.00 -25.12
CA ASN A 670 21.90 43.63 -25.26
C ASN A 670 22.05 42.80 -23.98
N ILE A 671 23.14 43.01 -23.23
CA ILE A 671 23.33 42.34 -21.93
C ILE A 671 22.33 42.87 -20.90
N ILE A 672 22.07 44.19 -20.86
CA ILE A 672 21.04 44.79 -20.01
C ILE A 672 19.65 44.25 -20.35
N LEU A 673 19.30 44.12 -21.64
CA LEU A 673 18.03 43.53 -22.07
C LEU A 673 17.90 42.05 -21.66
N SER A 674 18.98 41.28 -21.79
CA SER A 674 19.03 39.89 -21.33
C SER A 674 18.84 39.79 -19.81
N TYR A 675 19.45 40.70 -19.06
CA TYR A 675 19.26 40.82 -17.60
C TYR A 675 17.80 41.10 -17.24
N ASN A 676 17.15 42.04 -17.92
CA ASN A 676 15.74 42.36 -17.68
C ASN A 676 14.81 41.18 -17.99
N THR A 677 15.08 40.44 -19.07
CA THR A 677 14.31 39.23 -19.42
C THR A 677 14.40 38.17 -18.33
N GLU A 678 15.62 37.90 -17.83
CA GLU A 678 15.84 36.92 -16.76
C GLU A 678 15.27 37.40 -15.41
N VAL A 679 15.29 38.70 -15.11
CA VAL A 679 14.65 39.27 -13.90
C VAL A 679 13.12 39.10 -13.95
N VAL A 680 12.48 39.33 -15.10
CA VAL A 680 11.04 39.08 -15.28
C VAL A 680 10.71 37.60 -15.11
N GLN A 681 11.54 36.71 -15.67
CA GLN A 681 11.39 35.27 -15.49
C GLN A 681 11.55 34.86 -14.01
N LEU A 682 12.54 35.41 -13.30
CA LEU A 682 12.76 35.18 -11.87
C LEU A 682 11.56 35.62 -11.04
N HIS A 683 10.99 36.79 -11.34
CA HIS A 683 9.79 37.29 -10.67
C HIS A 683 8.59 36.37 -10.91
N LYS A 684 8.36 35.94 -12.16
CA LYS A 684 7.30 34.98 -12.50
C LYS A 684 7.45 33.67 -11.72
N LEU A 685 8.65 33.07 -11.71
CA LEU A 685 8.92 31.84 -10.96
C LEU A 685 8.69 32.01 -9.45
N THR A 686 9.02 33.18 -8.91
CA THR A 686 8.80 33.50 -7.49
C THR A 686 7.31 33.63 -7.16
N SER A 687 6.53 34.25 -8.04
CA SER A 687 5.07 34.32 -7.95
C SER A 687 4.41 32.94 -8.05
N ASP A 688 4.82 32.13 -9.04
CA ASP A 688 4.33 30.75 -9.23
C ASP A 688 4.61 29.90 -7.97
N ARG A 689 5.78 30.08 -7.36
CA ARG A 689 6.12 29.42 -6.09
C ARG A 689 5.25 29.89 -4.92
N ALA A 690 4.97 31.19 -4.82
CA ALA A 690 4.09 31.73 -3.78
C ALA A 690 2.65 31.18 -3.95
N GLN A 691 2.16 31.07 -5.18
CA GLN A 691 0.86 30.45 -5.48
C GLN A 691 0.84 28.96 -5.12
N ALA A 692 1.88 28.19 -5.48
CA ALA A 692 2.01 26.78 -5.10
C ALA A 692 2.04 26.61 -3.57
N LYS A 693 2.75 27.48 -2.85
CA LYS A 693 2.81 27.50 -1.38
C LYS A 693 1.46 27.88 -0.76
N LEU A 694 0.71 28.81 -1.35
CA LEU A 694 -0.65 29.13 -0.91
C LEU A 694 -1.59 27.94 -1.09
N GLN A 695 -1.54 27.26 -2.25
CA GLN A 695 -2.30 26.03 -2.48
C GLN A 695 -1.93 24.93 -1.47
N GLN A 696 -0.63 24.78 -1.15
CA GLN A 696 -0.14 23.88 -0.11
C GLN A 696 -0.71 24.25 1.27
N GLN A 697 -0.73 25.53 1.64
CA GLN A 697 -1.29 26.02 2.90
C GLN A 697 -2.81 25.80 2.99
N VAL A 698 -3.54 26.04 1.90
CA VAL A 698 -4.99 25.75 1.84
C VAL A 698 -5.25 24.27 2.10
N LEU A 699 -4.48 23.37 1.48
CA LEU A 699 -4.58 21.92 1.74
C LEU A 699 -4.12 21.53 3.16
N GLN A 700 -3.25 22.31 3.80
CA GLN A 700 -2.80 22.10 5.20
C GLN A 700 -3.74 22.66 6.26
N ILE A 701 -4.64 23.60 5.95
CA ILE A 701 -5.55 24.24 6.92
C ILE A 701 -6.93 23.54 6.98
N VAL A 702 -7.34 22.90 5.89
CA VAL A 702 -8.52 22.01 5.81
C VAL A 702 -8.55 20.80 6.79
N PRO A 703 -7.45 20.26 7.37
CA PRO A 703 -7.47 19.01 8.14
C PRO A 703 -8.26 19.05 9.45
N SER A 704 -8.40 20.20 10.13
CA SER A 704 -8.88 20.15 11.54
C SER A 704 -10.33 19.69 11.72
N GLN A 705 -11.22 19.99 10.77
CA GLN A 705 -12.62 19.53 10.77
C GLN A 705 -12.79 18.20 10.00
N GLU A 706 -12.12 18.05 8.85
CA GLU A 706 -12.17 16.81 8.07
C GLU A 706 -11.58 15.62 8.86
N ASP A 707 -10.55 15.83 9.70
CA ASP A 707 -10.00 14.78 10.56
C ASP A 707 -10.93 14.39 11.71
N GLU A 708 -11.72 15.32 12.24
CA GLU A 708 -12.68 15.01 13.30
C GLU A 708 -13.86 14.20 12.74
N ASP A 709 -14.41 14.60 11.59
CA ASP A 709 -15.47 13.85 10.91
C ASP A 709 -14.97 12.48 10.43
N TYR A 710 -13.72 12.38 9.95
CA TYR A 710 -13.08 11.11 9.63
C TYR A 710 -12.92 10.22 10.85
N ARG A 711 -12.51 10.78 11.99
CA ARG A 711 -12.38 10.03 13.25
C ARG A 711 -13.73 9.54 13.75
N ARG A 712 -14.78 10.38 13.65
CA ARG A 712 -16.16 9.99 13.97
C ARG A 712 -16.66 8.88 13.06
N LEU A 713 -16.38 8.96 11.76
CA LEU A 713 -16.73 7.90 10.80
C LEU A 713 -15.98 6.60 11.09
N HIS A 714 -14.69 6.65 11.45
CA HIS A 714 -13.94 5.46 11.86
C HIS A 714 -14.50 4.81 13.13
N LEU A 715 -14.87 5.62 14.13
CA LEU A 715 -15.53 5.12 15.34
C LEU A 715 -16.89 4.49 15.02
N LEU A 716 -17.68 5.13 14.16
CA LEU A 716 -18.97 4.62 13.70
C LEU A 716 -18.80 3.29 12.94
N ARG A 717 -17.79 3.20 12.08
CA ARG A 717 -17.42 1.97 11.37
C ARG A 717 -16.99 0.87 12.33
N TYR A 718 -16.13 1.19 13.30
CA TYR A 718 -15.69 0.22 14.30
C TYR A 718 -16.89 -0.30 15.10
N PHE A 719 -17.80 0.58 15.48
CA PHE A 719 -19.04 0.23 16.15
C PHE A 719 -19.91 -0.70 15.28
N TYR A 720 -20.18 -0.35 14.03
CA TYR A 720 -20.97 -1.19 13.12
C TYR A 720 -20.29 -2.53 12.83
N SER A 721 -18.97 -2.53 12.58
CA SER A 721 -18.20 -3.75 12.33
C SER A 721 -18.22 -4.70 13.54
N SER A 722 -18.00 -4.18 14.75
CA SER A 722 -18.07 -4.96 15.99
C SER A 722 -19.49 -5.49 16.24
N THR A 723 -20.50 -4.64 16.08
CA THR A 723 -21.91 -5.00 16.32
C THR A 723 -22.39 -6.03 15.31
N TYR A 724 -22.13 -5.81 14.02
CA TYR A 724 -22.43 -6.75 12.94
C TYR A 724 -21.71 -8.09 13.16
N THR A 725 -20.41 -8.08 13.50
CA THR A 725 -19.67 -9.33 13.77
C THR A 725 -20.26 -10.10 14.95
N LYS A 726 -20.56 -9.43 16.06
CA LYS A 726 -21.18 -10.08 17.24
C LYS A 726 -22.56 -10.64 16.91
N HIS A 727 -23.39 -9.87 16.21
CA HIS A 727 -24.74 -10.28 15.81
C HIS A 727 -24.70 -11.45 14.82
N LYS A 728 -23.83 -11.39 13.82
CA LYS A 728 -23.59 -12.47 12.86
C LYS A 728 -23.13 -13.74 13.56
N MET A 729 -22.17 -13.66 14.48
CA MET A 729 -21.70 -14.84 15.22
C MET A 729 -22.79 -15.46 16.09
N ALA A 730 -23.68 -14.64 16.68
CA ALA A 730 -24.86 -15.14 17.38
C ALA A 730 -25.81 -15.89 16.43
N LEU A 731 -26.04 -15.38 15.21
CA LEU A 731 -26.87 -16.04 14.20
C LEU A 731 -26.25 -17.34 13.66
N VAL A 732 -24.94 -17.35 13.39
CA VAL A 732 -24.22 -18.58 13.02
C VAL A 732 -24.40 -19.65 14.10
N LYS A 733 -24.26 -19.25 15.38
CA LYS A 733 -24.52 -20.15 16.51
C LYS A 733 -25.97 -20.64 16.52
N GLU A 734 -26.95 -19.75 16.33
CA GLU A 734 -28.37 -20.15 16.27
C GLU A 734 -28.68 -21.10 15.11
N ILE A 735 -28.11 -20.89 13.92
CA ILE A 735 -28.22 -21.81 12.78
C ILE A 735 -27.55 -23.14 13.09
N ALA A 736 -26.39 -23.15 13.73
CA ALA A 736 -25.73 -24.38 14.16
C ALA A 736 -26.56 -25.13 15.23
N SER A 737 -27.17 -24.41 16.17
CA SER A 737 -28.18 -24.91 17.13
C SER A 737 -29.37 -25.51 16.39
N ALA A 738 -29.85 -24.81 15.37
CA ALA A 738 -30.97 -25.27 14.56
C ALA A 738 -30.63 -26.54 13.78
N ALA A 739 -29.46 -26.59 13.15
CA ALA A 739 -29.00 -27.75 12.40
C ALA A 739 -28.94 -29.01 13.27
N ALA A 740 -28.47 -28.91 14.52
CA ALA A 740 -28.51 -30.04 15.45
C ALA A 740 -29.94 -30.47 15.81
N GLY A 741 -30.85 -29.51 15.99
CA GLY A 741 -32.28 -29.80 16.18
C GLY A 741 -32.88 -30.53 14.97
N VAL A 742 -32.60 -30.05 13.75
CA VAL A 742 -33.00 -30.73 12.49
C VAL A 742 -32.43 -32.14 12.44
N ARG A 743 -31.12 -32.32 12.70
CA ARG A 743 -30.49 -33.66 12.75
C ARG A 743 -31.18 -34.59 13.75
N ALA A 744 -31.46 -34.10 14.95
CA ALA A 744 -32.13 -34.88 15.99
C ALA A 744 -33.59 -35.21 15.64
N LEU A 745 -34.25 -34.37 14.83
CA LEU A 745 -35.61 -34.57 14.36
C LEU A 745 -35.67 -35.54 13.16
N THR A 746 -34.85 -35.30 12.13
CA THR A 746 -34.95 -35.98 10.83
C THR A 746 -34.00 -37.16 10.68
N PHE A 747 -32.98 -37.27 11.55
CA PHE A 747 -31.87 -38.22 11.46
C PHE A 747 -31.02 -38.12 10.18
N ILE A 748 -31.18 -37.02 9.45
CA ILE A 748 -30.39 -36.68 8.27
C ILE A 748 -29.36 -35.64 8.70
N ASN A 749 -28.16 -35.67 8.12
CA ASN A 749 -27.22 -34.57 8.23
C ASN A 749 -27.44 -33.59 7.06
N PRO A 750 -28.16 -32.47 7.25
CA PRO A 750 -28.38 -31.52 6.18
C PRO A 750 -27.06 -30.82 5.83
N ASP A 751 -26.75 -30.70 4.54
CA ASP A 751 -25.55 -30.01 4.06
C ASP A 751 -25.75 -28.49 4.02
N TYR A 752 -26.12 -27.92 5.17
CA TYR A 752 -26.48 -26.50 5.29
C TYR A 752 -25.29 -25.54 5.15
N LEU A 753 -24.07 -26.09 5.11
CA LEU A 753 -22.81 -25.34 4.97
C LEU A 753 -22.14 -25.55 3.61
N ALA A 754 -22.81 -26.21 2.65
CA ALA A 754 -22.23 -26.52 1.34
C ALA A 754 -21.64 -25.28 0.65
N SER A 755 -22.37 -24.16 0.66
CA SER A 755 -21.93 -22.90 0.04
C SER A 755 -20.80 -22.20 0.79
N TRP A 756 -20.43 -22.65 2.00
CA TRP A 756 -19.39 -22.05 2.82
C TRP A 756 -18.04 -22.79 2.68
N MET A 757 -18.01 -23.93 2.00
CA MET A 757 -16.81 -24.77 1.84
C MET A 757 -15.62 -24.02 1.25
N ASP A 758 -15.89 -23.07 0.35
CA ASP A 758 -14.86 -22.28 -0.34
C ASP A 758 -14.46 -21.01 0.41
N PHE A 759 -15.17 -20.67 1.49
CA PHE A 759 -14.91 -19.44 2.23
C PHE A 759 -13.65 -19.53 3.08
N GLY A 760 -13.03 -18.36 3.29
CA GLY A 760 -11.86 -18.14 4.10
C GLY A 760 -12.11 -18.12 5.61
N CYS A 761 -13.18 -17.49 6.06
CA CYS A 761 -13.42 -17.33 7.49
C CYS A 761 -14.87 -16.94 7.71
N PHE A 762 -15.25 -16.79 8.98
CA PHE A 762 -16.55 -16.24 9.34
C PHE A 762 -16.80 -14.81 8.80
N GLY A 763 -15.74 -14.08 8.42
CA GLY A 763 -15.85 -12.77 7.76
C GLY A 763 -16.63 -12.82 6.46
N ALA A 764 -16.39 -13.87 5.65
CA ALA A 764 -16.99 -14.09 4.34
C ALA A 764 -18.47 -14.51 4.37
N VAL A 765 -18.94 -15.02 5.51
CA VAL A 765 -20.34 -15.42 5.66
C VAL A 765 -21.20 -14.16 5.70
N THR A 766 -22.04 -13.96 4.69
CA THR A 766 -23.03 -12.87 4.63
C THR A 766 -24.37 -13.31 5.21
N VAL A 767 -25.31 -12.38 5.40
CA VAL A 767 -26.69 -12.75 5.80
C VAL A 767 -27.37 -13.62 4.75
N ASP A 768 -27.06 -13.45 3.47
CA ASP A 768 -27.59 -14.29 2.40
C ASP A 768 -27.13 -15.74 2.51
N CYS A 769 -25.85 -15.96 2.84
CA CYS A 769 -25.33 -17.30 3.14
C CYS A 769 -26.03 -17.94 4.34
N LEU A 770 -26.39 -17.15 5.35
CA LEU A 770 -27.17 -17.62 6.51
C LEU A 770 -28.62 -17.94 6.15
N ILE A 771 -29.22 -17.17 5.24
CA ILE A 771 -30.56 -17.43 4.72
C ILE A 771 -30.55 -18.72 3.89
N GLU A 772 -29.58 -18.92 3.00
CA GLU A 772 -29.42 -20.15 2.25
C GLU A 772 -29.28 -21.37 3.18
N ALA A 773 -28.41 -21.26 4.19
CA ALA A 773 -28.26 -22.30 5.21
C ALA A 773 -29.59 -22.60 5.91
N TRP A 774 -30.35 -21.57 6.31
CA TRP A 774 -31.67 -21.72 6.91
C TRP A 774 -32.69 -22.36 5.95
N GLU A 775 -32.66 -22.00 4.66
CA GLU A 775 -33.51 -22.59 3.61
C GLU A 775 -33.23 -24.10 3.44
N VAL A 776 -31.96 -24.52 3.41
CA VAL A 776 -31.58 -25.95 3.37
C VAL A 776 -32.12 -26.69 4.58
N LEU A 777 -31.98 -26.11 5.78
CA LEU A 777 -32.55 -26.67 7.01
C LEU A 777 -34.09 -26.73 6.93
N ARG A 778 -34.74 -25.70 6.37
CA ARG A 778 -36.19 -25.64 6.22
C ARG A 778 -36.67 -26.75 5.29
N THR A 779 -36.04 -26.93 4.13
CA THR A 779 -36.37 -28.00 3.19
C THR A 779 -36.24 -29.37 3.84
N ALA A 780 -35.18 -29.62 4.62
CA ALA A 780 -35.03 -30.90 5.32
C ALA A 780 -36.18 -31.17 6.31
N VAL A 781 -36.65 -30.12 6.99
CA VAL A 781 -37.80 -30.24 7.91
C VAL A 781 -39.12 -30.39 7.15
N GLU A 782 -39.34 -29.65 6.06
CA GLU A 782 -40.52 -29.75 5.20
C GLU A 782 -40.62 -31.13 4.53
N ASP A 783 -39.51 -31.69 4.06
CA ASP A 783 -39.46 -33.04 3.49
C ASP A 783 -39.75 -34.09 4.55
N TYR A 784 -39.19 -33.94 5.76
CA TYR A 784 -39.54 -34.78 6.89
C TYR A 784 -41.04 -34.73 7.21
N GLN A 785 -41.68 -33.57 7.10
CA GLN A 785 -43.14 -33.40 7.26
C GLN A 785 -43.95 -33.96 6.09
N ARG A 786 -43.44 -33.86 4.86
CA ARG A 786 -44.09 -34.47 3.71
C ARG A 786 -44.09 -35.99 3.85
N VAL A 787 -42.98 -36.57 4.29
CA VAL A 787 -42.89 -37.99 4.66
C VAL A 787 -43.79 -38.31 5.85
N GLU A 788 -43.93 -37.39 6.80
CA GLU A 788 -44.84 -37.53 7.94
C GLU A 788 -46.33 -37.60 7.53
N SER A 789 -46.75 -36.70 6.63
CA SER A 789 -48.12 -36.68 6.14
C SER A 789 -48.44 -37.94 5.30
N MET A 790 -47.42 -38.54 4.68
CA MET A 790 -47.51 -39.85 4.03
C MET A 790 -47.53 -41.03 5.03
N ASN A 791 -46.67 -40.99 6.06
CA ASN A 791 -46.57 -41.99 7.12
C ASN A 791 -47.33 -41.50 8.36
N LYS A 792 -48.67 -41.47 8.30
CA LYS A 792 -49.56 -40.93 9.34
C LYS A 792 -48.99 -41.09 10.75
N THR A 793 -48.46 -40.01 11.32
CA THR A 793 -48.05 -39.99 12.72
C THR A 793 -49.27 -40.26 13.57
N GLN A 794 -49.13 -41.17 14.53
CA GLN A 794 -50.20 -41.49 15.46
C GLN A 794 -49.82 -40.96 16.82
N GLU A 795 -50.77 -40.27 17.46
CA GLU A 795 -50.71 -40.03 18.89
C GLU A 795 -51.04 -41.35 19.58
N VAL A 796 -50.04 -41.89 20.26
CA VAL A 796 -50.14 -43.16 20.98
C VAL A 796 -49.86 -42.86 22.45
N PRO A 797 -50.92 -42.70 23.28
CA PRO A 797 -50.71 -42.74 24.71
C PRO A 797 -50.38 -44.17 25.12
N PHE A 798 -49.36 -44.33 25.99
CA PHE A 798 -49.11 -45.58 26.68
C PHE A 798 -48.91 -45.35 28.18
N THR A 799 -49.40 -46.29 28.96
CA THR A 799 -49.30 -46.27 30.42
C THR A 799 -48.26 -47.31 30.85
N ALA A 800 -47.19 -46.85 31.47
CA ALA A 800 -46.17 -47.69 32.05
C ALA A 800 -46.40 -47.79 33.56
N ARG A 801 -46.80 -48.98 34.02
CA ARG A 801 -46.80 -49.31 35.44
C ARG A 801 -45.39 -49.69 35.86
N ILE A 802 -44.68 -48.78 36.50
CA ILE A 802 -43.23 -48.86 36.68
C ILE A 802 -42.86 -49.96 37.67
N ASP A 803 -43.64 -50.14 38.72
CA ASP A 803 -43.44 -51.15 39.78
C ASP A 803 -43.48 -52.59 39.27
N THR A 804 -44.21 -52.87 38.18
CA THR A 804 -44.29 -54.25 37.65
C THR A 804 -43.02 -54.68 36.93
N VAL A 805 -42.32 -53.75 36.29
CA VAL A 805 -41.06 -54.00 35.57
C VAL A 805 -39.85 -53.73 36.46
N TYR A 806 -39.98 -52.79 37.39
CA TYR A 806 -38.94 -52.40 38.34
C TYR A 806 -39.47 -52.47 39.79
N PRO A 807 -39.57 -53.68 40.38
CA PRO A 807 -40.19 -53.89 41.70
C PRO A 807 -39.56 -53.09 42.85
N PHE A 808 -38.28 -52.74 42.73
CA PHE A 808 -37.55 -51.97 43.74
C PHE A 808 -37.96 -50.49 43.80
N VAL A 809 -38.71 -49.98 42.82
CA VAL A 809 -39.00 -48.54 42.68
C VAL A 809 -39.85 -48.03 43.84
N VAL A 810 -40.84 -48.79 44.31
CA VAL A 810 -41.70 -48.38 45.44
C VAL A 810 -40.90 -48.30 46.74
N ASP A 811 -40.05 -49.29 47.00
CA ASP A 811 -39.20 -49.31 48.20
C ASP A 811 -38.19 -48.16 48.19
N ASN A 812 -37.56 -47.91 47.03
CA ASN A 812 -36.66 -46.77 46.86
C ASN A 812 -37.38 -45.44 47.05
N LEU A 813 -38.59 -45.31 46.49
CA LEU A 813 -39.40 -44.12 46.66
C LEU A 813 -39.75 -43.87 48.14
N LYS A 814 -40.16 -44.90 48.88
CA LYS A 814 -40.44 -44.78 50.32
C LYS A 814 -39.20 -44.41 51.13
N LYS A 815 -38.07 -45.04 50.82
CA LYS A 815 -36.81 -44.87 51.55
C LYS A 815 -36.12 -43.53 51.28
N ASN A 816 -36.03 -43.15 50.00
CA ASN A 816 -35.22 -42.02 49.55
C ASN A 816 -36.06 -40.81 49.13
N ARG A 817 -37.39 -40.94 49.11
CA ARG A 817 -38.33 -39.97 48.51
C ARG A 817 -38.03 -39.70 47.03
N SER A 818 -37.33 -40.62 46.37
CA SER A 818 -37.02 -40.54 44.96
C SER A 818 -36.76 -41.93 44.37
N PHE A 819 -36.91 -42.03 43.06
CA PHE A 819 -36.53 -43.24 42.32
C PHE A 819 -35.97 -42.88 40.94
N ILE A 820 -35.20 -43.80 40.37
CA ILE A 820 -34.57 -43.68 39.04
C ILE A 820 -35.02 -44.87 38.18
N VAL A 821 -35.45 -44.60 36.96
CA VAL A 821 -35.91 -45.62 36.00
C VAL A 821 -35.30 -45.37 34.63
N ASP A 822 -34.59 -46.37 34.11
CA ASP A 822 -34.11 -46.37 32.73
C ASP A 822 -35.19 -46.93 31.81
N LEU A 823 -35.85 -46.06 31.04
CA LEU A 823 -36.83 -46.50 30.06
C LEU A 823 -36.13 -46.78 28.72
N LEU A 824 -35.76 -48.04 28.47
CA LEU A 824 -35.13 -48.44 27.22
C LEU A 824 -36.16 -49.01 26.23
N PRO A 825 -35.98 -48.84 24.90
CA PRO A 825 -36.94 -49.32 23.91
C PRO A 825 -37.21 -50.83 23.99
N LYS A 826 -36.17 -51.63 24.28
CA LYS A 826 -36.31 -53.08 24.46
C LYS A 826 -37.16 -53.43 25.68
N ALA A 827 -36.94 -52.75 26.81
CA ALA A 827 -37.69 -52.97 28.04
C ALA A 827 -39.17 -52.58 27.86
N ALA A 828 -39.44 -51.43 27.23
CA ALA A 828 -40.80 -50.98 26.95
C ALA A 828 -41.57 -51.93 26.00
N ALA A 829 -40.89 -52.50 25.00
CA ALA A 829 -41.47 -53.49 24.10
C ALA A 829 -41.74 -54.83 24.81
N SER A 830 -40.79 -55.32 25.62
CA SER A 830 -40.96 -56.56 26.40
C SER A 830 -42.07 -56.48 27.45
N ALA A 831 -42.31 -55.29 28.01
CA ALA A 831 -43.39 -55.02 28.94
C ALA A 831 -44.75 -54.78 28.24
N HIS A 832 -44.80 -54.88 26.91
CA HIS A 832 -45.98 -54.61 26.08
C HIS A 832 -46.56 -53.19 26.23
N TRP A 833 -45.77 -52.23 26.74
CA TRP A 833 -46.19 -50.83 26.86
C TRP A 833 -46.27 -50.15 25.48
N ILE A 834 -45.36 -50.51 24.58
CA ILE A 834 -45.33 -49.97 23.21
C ILE A 834 -44.99 -51.07 22.20
N SER A 835 -45.68 -51.07 21.06
CA SER A 835 -45.42 -52.07 20.01
C SER A 835 -44.04 -51.89 19.38
N SER A 836 -43.37 -53.00 19.11
CA SER A 836 -42.07 -53.05 18.43
C SER A 836 -42.11 -52.63 16.97
N ILE A 837 -43.29 -52.31 16.40
CA ILE A 837 -43.43 -51.70 15.06
C ILE A 837 -43.25 -50.18 15.09
N TRP A 838 -43.41 -49.55 16.26
CA TRP A 838 -43.26 -48.12 16.42
C TRP A 838 -41.77 -47.74 16.37
N ARG A 839 -41.49 -46.72 15.58
CA ARG A 839 -40.21 -46.06 15.38
C ARG A 839 -40.41 -44.57 15.56
N ASP A 840 -39.31 -43.85 15.78
CA ASP A 840 -39.31 -42.41 15.95
C ASP A 840 -40.34 -41.95 17.00
N VAL A 841 -40.26 -42.55 18.19
CA VAL A 841 -41.19 -42.28 19.29
C VAL A 841 -40.73 -41.02 20.03
N ARG A 842 -41.54 -39.98 19.96
CA ARG A 842 -41.31 -38.66 20.58
C ARG A 842 -42.33 -38.40 21.67
N LEU A 843 -41.89 -37.75 22.75
CA LEU A 843 -42.75 -37.39 23.86
C LEU A 843 -43.58 -36.15 23.48
N GLN A 844 -44.88 -36.19 23.76
CA GLN A 844 -45.78 -35.03 23.72
C GLN A 844 -46.24 -34.66 25.13
N GLY A 845 -46.43 -35.66 25.99
CA GLY A 845 -46.97 -35.53 27.34
C GLY A 845 -46.40 -36.57 28.31
N LEU A 846 -46.24 -36.20 29.58
CA LEU A 846 -45.86 -37.08 30.67
C LEU A 846 -46.68 -36.75 31.91
N GLN A 847 -47.25 -37.78 32.53
CA GLN A 847 -47.93 -37.71 33.81
C GLN A 847 -47.39 -38.79 34.74
N VAL A 848 -47.26 -38.49 36.03
CA VAL A 848 -46.74 -39.41 37.04
C VAL A 848 -47.73 -39.52 38.18
N PHE A 849 -48.13 -40.73 38.54
CA PHE A 849 -49.08 -41.00 39.61
C PHE A 849 -48.45 -41.93 40.63
N LEU A 850 -48.52 -41.53 41.90
CA LEU A 850 -48.12 -42.34 43.04
C LEU A 850 -49.39 -42.91 43.67
N GLU A 851 -49.64 -44.19 43.43
CA GLU A 851 -50.81 -44.90 43.95
C GLU A 851 -50.66 -45.00 45.47
N GLY A 852 -51.67 -44.55 46.22
CA GLY A 852 -51.62 -44.50 47.69
C GLY A 852 -51.07 -43.21 48.32
N ALA A 853 -50.33 -42.36 47.59
CA ALA A 853 -49.71 -41.15 48.15
C ALA A 853 -50.71 -40.12 48.67
N LYS A 854 -50.53 -39.65 49.92
CA LYS A 854 -51.39 -38.64 50.57
C LYS A 854 -50.60 -37.37 50.84
N HIS A 855 -51.28 -36.24 50.97
CA HIS A 855 -50.65 -35.05 51.53
C HIS A 855 -50.69 -35.12 53.07
N LYS A 856 -49.63 -34.70 53.75
CA LYS A 856 -49.55 -34.74 55.23
C LYS A 856 -50.62 -33.90 55.92
N HIS A 857 -51.06 -32.83 55.27
CA HIS A 857 -52.22 -32.05 55.70
C HIS A 857 -53.44 -32.44 54.85
N PRO A 858 -54.39 -33.23 55.39
CA PRO A 858 -55.54 -33.71 54.63
C PRO A 858 -56.47 -32.54 54.30
N SER A 859 -56.52 -32.16 53.04
CA SER A 859 -57.46 -31.20 52.46
C SER A 859 -57.88 -31.68 51.08
N ASP A 860 -59.13 -31.45 50.70
CA ASP A 860 -59.64 -31.75 49.35
C ASP A 860 -58.97 -30.92 48.24
N HIS A 861 -58.17 -29.93 48.63
CA HIS A 861 -57.34 -29.11 47.75
C HIS A 861 -55.84 -29.42 47.88
N ALA A 862 -55.46 -30.42 48.69
CA ALA A 862 -54.07 -30.78 48.90
C ALA A 862 -53.45 -31.40 47.63
N GLN A 863 -52.26 -30.92 47.29
CA GLN A 863 -51.53 -31.30 46.09
C GLN A 863 -50.43 -32.29 46.44
N ILE A 864 -50.30 -33.34 45.62
CA ILE A 864 -49.14 -34.22 45.64
C ILE A 864 -48.11 -33.62 44.68
N SER A 865 -47.08 -32.99 45.24
CA SER A 865 -46.04 -32.32 44.47
C SER A 865 -44.81 -33.22 44.33
N LEU A 866 -44.26 -33.27 43.12
CA LEU A 866 -43.07 -34.02 42.77
C LEU A 866 -42.28 -33.29 41.67
N ARG A 867 -41.02 -33.66 41.53
CA ARG A 867 -40.10 -33.15 40.51
C ARG A 867 -39.64 -34.32 39.65
N VAL A 868 -39.92 -34.25 38.35
CA VAL A 868 -39.49 -35.25 37.36
C VAL A 868 -38.29 -34.71 36.60
N ARG A 869 -37.23 -35.50 36.48
CA ARG A 869 -36.02 -35.15 35.75
C ARG A 869 -35.76 -36.18 34.66
N SER A 870 -35.30 -35.75 33.49
CA SER A 870 -34.72 -36.65 32.49
C SER A 870 -33.20 -36.50 32.47
N LEU A 871 -32.46 -37.61 32.41
CA LEU A 871 -31.01 -37.54 32.24
C LEU A 871 -30.64 -37.01 30.83
N ASN A 872 -29.38 -36.63 30.70
CA ASN A 872 -28.80 -35.85 29.61
C ASN A 872 -28.74 -36.52 28.22
N ALA A 873 -29.49 -37.61 27.99
CA ALA A 873 -29.58 -38.25 26.68
C ALA A 873 -30.88 -39.04 26.51
N PHE A 874 -31.35 -39.17 25.28
CA PHE A 874 -32.46 -40.04 24.91
C PHE A 874 -32.13 -40.90 23.69
N VAL A 875 -32.84 -42.02 23.55
CA VAL A 875 -32.65 -42.99 22.48
C VAL A 875 -33.81 -42.90 21.50
N VAL A 876 -33.50 -42.87 20.20
CA VAL A 876 -34.52 -43.01 19.16
C VAL A 876 -34.10 -44.08 18.15
N HIS A 877 -35.06 -44.88 17.71
CA HIS A 877 -34.88 -45.77 16.57
C HIS A 877 -35.56 -45.15 15.36
N ASP A 878 -34.83 -44.95 14.26
CA ASP A 878 -35.42 -44.44 13.02
C ASP A 878 -36.32 -45.51 12.35
N THR A 879 -36.96 -45.15 11.24
CA THR A 879 -37.82 -46.08 10.48
C THR A 879 -37.07 -47.29 9.90
N MET A 880 -35.74 -47.23 9.79
CA MET A 880 -34.87 -48.32 9.35
C MET A 880 -34.35 -49.18 10.52
N GLY A 881 -34.69 -48.84 11.76
CA GLY A 881 -34.24 -49.54 12.97
C GLY A 881 -32.85 -49.16 13.45
N ARG A 882 -32.22 -48.12 12.88
CA ARG A 882 -30.92 -47.60 13.35
C ARG A 882 -31.12 -46.87 14.67
N LYS A 883 -30.21 -47.09 15.61
CA LYS A 883 -30.24 -46.49 16.95
C LYS A 883 -29.47 -45.19 16.97
N TYR A 884 -30.15 -44.12 17.38
CA TYR A 884 -29.57 -42.81 17.62
C TYR A 884 -29.59 -42.52 19.12
N VAL A 885 -28.49 -42.03 19.65
CA VAL A 885 -28.41 -41.50 21.03
C VAL A 885 -28.17 -40.01 20.89
N VAL A 886 -29.12 -39.21 21.38
CA VAL A 886 -29.05 -37.75 21.30
C VAL A 886 -28.86 -37.22 22.71
N ASN A 887 -27.76 -36.52 22.95
CA ASN A 887 -27.54 -35.82 24.21
C ASN A 887 -28.40 -34.55 24.26
N CYS A 888 -28.92 -34.22 25.42
CA CYS A 888 -29.73 -33.02 25.62
C CYS A 888 -29.49 -32.45 27.02
N PRO A 889 -29.89 -31.18 27.27
CA PRO A 889 -29.87 -30.64 28.62
C PRO A 889 -30.76 -31.48 29.52
N GLU A 890 -30.41 -31.54 30.80
CA GLU A 890 -31.29 -32.07 31.82
C GLU A 890 -32.59 -31.25 31.85
N VAL A 891 -33.72 -31.95 31.85
CA VAL A 891 -35.03 -31.34 32.03
C VAL A 891 -35.42 -31.53 33.47
N ILE A 892 -35.83 -30.47 34.13
CA ILE A 892 -36.40 -30.53 35.48
C ILE A 892 -37.83 -30.01 35.40
N LEU A 893 -38.78 -30.90 35.68
CA LEU A 893 -40.21 -30.65 35.55
C LEU A 893 -40.85 -30.68 36.95
N PRO A 894 -41.36 -29.54 37.46
CA PRO A 894 -42.27 -29.59 38.60
C PRO A 894 -43.61 -30.18 38.16
N PHE A 895 -44.17 -31.08 38.95
CA PHE A 895 -45.43 -31.76 38.68
C PHE A 895 -46.26 -31.83 39.95
N ALA A 896 -47.56 -31.56 39.84
CA ALA A 896 -48.48 -31.67 40.96
C ALA A 896 -49.88 -32.12 40.51
N TYR A 897 -50.54 -32.92 41.35
CA TYR A 897 -51.92 -33.37 41.14
C TYR A 897 -52.70 -33.34 42.45
N LEU A 898 -54.03 -33.18 42.38
CA LEU A 898 -54.85 -33.23 43.60
C LEU A 898 -54.99 -34.67 44.08
N ALA A 899 -54.85 -34.88 45.39
CA ALA A 899 -54.95 -36.20 46.00
C ALA A 899 -56.31 -36.90 45.75
N LYS A 900 -57.37 -36.14 45.42
CA LYS A 900 -58.72 -36.65 45.12
C LYS A 900 -58.91 -37.11 43.68
N ASP A 901 -58.04 -36.73 42.75
CA ASP A 901 -58.26 -37.00 41.31
C ASP A 901 -57.87 -38.45 40.91
N ARG A 902 -57.54 -39.32 41.88
CA ARG A 902 -56.99 -40.69 41.75
C ARG A 902 -57.67 -41.64 40.76
N THR A 903 -58.89 -41.38 40.27
CA THR A 903 -59.71 -42.40 39.56
C THR A 903 -60.27 -41.99 38.20
N ALA A 904 -60.08 -40.76 37.73
CA ALA A 904 -60.51 -40.32 36.41
C ALA A 904 -59.35 -39.55 35.77
N ALA A 905 -59.03 -39.84 34.49
CA ALA A 905 -57.97 -39.18 33.72
C ALA A 905 -57.81 -37.71 34.13
N CYS A 906 -56.85 -37.46 35.03
CA CYS A 906 -56.87 -36.24 35.83
C CYS A 906 -56.57 -35.07 34.91
N LYS A 907 -57.39 -34.01 34.99
CA LYS A 907 -56.97 -32.71 34.48
C LYS A 907 -56.02 -32.10 35.52
N PRO A 908 -54.82 -31.68 35.10
CA PRO A 908 -53.87 -31.06 36.01
C PRO A 908 -54.45 -29.84 36.73
N VAL A 909 -53.96 -29.56 37.94
CA VAL A 909 -54.50 -28.53 38.86
C VAL A 909 -54.40 -27.10 38.29
N ASN A 910 -53.64 -26.92 37.21
CA ASN A 910 -53.55 -25.68 36.46
C ASN A 910 -53.54 -25.99 34.95
N PRO A 911 -54.57 -25.60 34.17
CA PRO A 911 -54.61 -25.81 32.73
C PRO A 911 -53.50 -25.04 32.00
N ASN A 912 -52.84 -24.07 32.67
CA ASN A 912 -51.67 -23.37 32.15
C ASN A 912 -50.32 -23.94 32.65
N SER A 913 -50.27 -24.94 33.54
CA SER A 913 -48.99 -25.36 34.13
C SER A 913 -48.79 -26.84 34.50
N ALA A 914 -49.73 -27.75 34.24
CA ALA A 914 -49.55 -29.13 34.73
C ALA A 914 -49.94 -30.27 33.77
N GLN A 915 -50.27 -29.98 32.51
CA GLN A 915 -50.10 -30.97 31.44
C GLN A 915 -48.74 -30.67 30.81
N PHE A 916 -47.88 -31.66 30.64
CA PHE A 916 -46.83 -31.54 29.65
C PHE A 916 -47.56 -31.53 28.30
N GLN A 917 -47.99 -30.35 27.87
CA GLN A 917 -48.27 -30.04 26.49
C GLN A 917 -47.01 -29.32 26.06
N LEU A 918 -46.06 -30.07 25.50
CA LEU A 918 -44.86 -29.49 24.89
C LEU A 918 -45.24 -28.46 23.81
N ASP A 919 -46.38 -28.69 23.15
CA ASP A 919 -47.08 -27.72 22.34
C ASP A 919 -48.05 -26.92 23.23
N ASP A 920 -47.72 -25.67 23.54
CA ASP A 920 -48.69 -24.71 24.05
C ASP A 920 -49.75 -24.49 22.95
N PRO A 921 -51.03 -24.86 23.16
CA PRO A 921 -52.07 -24.71 22.13
C PRO A 921 -52.35 -23.23 21.78
N LYS A 922 -51.86 -22.28 22.58
CA LYS A 922 -51.91 -20.84 22.26
C LYS A 922 -50.71 -20.35 21.46
N ASN A 923 -49.63 -21.13 21.41
CA ASN A 923 -48.44 -20.77 20.68
C ASN A 923 -48.63 -21.14 19.20
N THR A 924 -49.02 -20.15 18.39
CA THR A 924 -49.31 -20.31 16.97
C THR A 924 -48.06 -20.51 16.11
N GLU A 925 -46.87 -20.59 16.71
CA GLU A 925 -45.63 -20.86 15.99
C GLU A 925 -45.67 -22.28 15.40
N PRO A 926 -45.61 -22.44 14.06
CA PRO A 926 -45.52 -23.75 13.45
C PRO A 926 -44.26 -24.46 13.94
N MET A 927 -44.40 -25.73 14.38
CA MET A 927 -43.31 -26.65 14.73
C MET A 927 -42.57 -26.48 16.07
N ARG A 928 -43.24 -26.09 17.16
CA ARG A 928 -42.66 -26.26 18.51
C ARG A 928 -42.64 -27.74 18.97
N ARG A 929 -42.04 -28.64 18.18
CA ARG A 929 -41.97 -30.06 18.54
C ARG A 929 -40.90 -30.34 19.58
N CYS A 930 -41.22 -31.25 20.50
CA CYS A 930 -40.22 -31.77 21.40
C CYS A 930 -39.38 -32.86 20.74
N LEU A 931 -38.07 -32.73 20.88
CA LEU A 931 -37.13 -33.70 20.35
C LEU A 931 -37.00 -34.95 21.26
N ILE A 932 -37.36 -34.84 22.55
CA ILE A 932 -37.11 -35.92 23.52
C ILE A 932 -37.95 -37.16 23.22
N SER A 933 -37.35 -38.32 23.39
CA SER A 933 -38.07 -39.59 23.41
C SER A 933 -38.44 -39.97 24.84
N PRO A 934 -39.55 -40.71 25.08
CA PRO A 934 -39.75 -41.35 26.38
C PRO A 934 -38.57 -42.24 26.77
N TYR A 935 -37.79 -42.72 25.79
CA TYR A 935 -36.68 -43.64 26.00
C TYR A 935 -35.43 -42.95 26.55
N THR A 936 -35.47 -42.61 27.83
CA THR A 936 -34.38 -41.98 28.60
C THR A 936 -34.43 -42.49 30.04
N THR A 937 -33.50 -42.04 30.86
CA THR A 937 -33.54 -42.23 32.31
C THR A 937 -34.39 -41.14 32.94
N TRP A 938 -35.40 -41.54 33.69
CA TRP A 938 -36.26 -40.65 34.46
C TRP A 938 -35.91 -40.74 35.94
N ILE A 939 -35.79 -39.58 36.59
CA ILE A 939 -35.66 -39.45 38.04
C ILE A 939 -36.91 -38.76 38.56
N VAL A 940 -37.58 -39.34 39.55
CA VAL A 940 -38.74 -38.70 40.18
C VAL A 940 -38.41 -38.47 41.64
N GLU A 941 -38.55 -37.24 42.10
CA GLU A 941 -38.30 -36.78 43.47
C GLU A 941 -39.62 -36.27 44.05
N VAL A 942 -39.95 -36.62 45.31
CA VAL A 942 -41.25 -36.27 45.91
C VAL A 942 -41.07 -35.28 47.06
N ASP A 943 -41.83 -34.18 47.03
CA ASP A 943 -41.75 -33.10 48.01
C ASP A 943 -42.06 -33.57 49.42
N GLY A 944 -41.39 -32.99 50.41
CA GLY A 944 -41.43 -33.41 51.82
C GLY A 944 -42.83 -33.48 52.45
N ASP A 945 -43.81 -32.76 51.90
CA ASP A 945 -45.18 -32.68 52.42
C ASP A 945 -46.08 -33.84 51.96
N VAL A 946 -45.57 -34.72 51.11
CA VAL A 946 -46.25 -35.95 50.68
C VAL A 946 -45.94 -37.11 51.64
N ASP A 947 -46.97 -37.75 52.16
CA ASP A 947 -46.90 -39.03 52.87
C ASP A 947 -46.86 -40.19 51.86
N LEU A 948 -45.80 -40.99 51.97
CA LEU A 948 -45.47 -42.11 51.10
C LEU A 948 -45.72 -43.48 51.76
N SER A 949 -46.17 -43.51 53.02
CA SER A 949 -46.31 -44.75 53.80
C SER A 949 -47.21 -45.78 53.11
N GLU A 950 -48.33 -45.30 52.57
CA GLU A 950 -49.35 -46.10 51.88
C GLU A 950 -49.09 -46.26 50.38
N VAL A 951 -47.96 -45.79 49.85
CA VAL A 951 -47.69 -45.93 48.40
C VAL A 951 -47.47 -47.39 48.03
N ASP A 952 -48.20 -47.92 47.06
CA ASP A 952 -48.11 -49.33 46.64
C ASP A 952 -47.87 -49.50 45.14
N GLY A 953 -47.93 -48.42 44.36
CA GLY A 953 -47.69 -48.45 42.91
C GLY A 953 -47.19 -47.12 42.36
N VAL A 954 -46.53 -47.19 41.22
CA VAL A 954 -46.04 -46.01 40.47
C VAL A 954 -46.45 -46.16 39.01
N THR A 955 -47.31 -45.26 38.55
CA THR A 955 -47.82 -45.26 37.18
C THR A 955 -47.35 -44.01 36.45
N MET A 956 -46.67 -44.19 35.31
CA MET A 956 -46.27 -43.11 34.41
C MET A 956 -47.07 -43.22 33.11
N VAL A 957 -47.77 -42.15 32.74
CA VAL A 957 -48.55 -42.08 31.48
C VAL A 957 -47.79 -41.20 30.51
N PHE A 958 -47.38 -41.78 29.38
CA PHE A 958 -46.67 -41.10 28.31
C PHE A 958 -47.63 -40.86 27.15
N THR A 959 -47.86 -39.61 26.79
CA THR A 959 -48.48 -39.24 25.52
C THR A 959 -47.36 -39.10 24.51
N THR A 960 -47.36 -39.92 23.46
CA THR A 960 -46.28 -39.93 22.47
C THR A 960 -46.78 -39.77 21.06
N GLN A 961 -45.91 -39.24 20.21
CA GLN A 961 -46.06 -39.22 18.78
C GLN A 961 -45.10 -40.28 18.19
N ALA A 962 -45.62 -41.23 17.42
CA ALA A 962 -44.81 -42.33 16.87
C ALA A 962 -45.10 -42.59 15.38
N ARG A 963 -44.10 -43.13 14.68
CA ARG A 963 -44.19 -43.58 13.28
C ARG A 963 -44.13 -45.09 13.19
N SER A 964 -44.77 -45.70 12.20
CA SER A 964 -44.75 -47.16 11.98
C SER A 964 -43.91 -47.53 10.77
N THR A 965 -43.21 -48.67 10.81
CA THR A 965 -42.47 -49.23 9.66
C THR A 965 -43.38 -49.87 8.60
N GLN A 966 -44.67 -50.07 8.88
CA GLN A 966 -45.58 -50.86 8.04
C GLN A 966 -46.57 -50.04 7.19
N GLY A 967 -46.33 -48.73 7.03
CA GLY A 967 -47.35 -47.85 6.45
C GLY A 967 -48.60 -47.77 7.34
N LYS A 968 -49.73 -47.32 6.79
CA LYS A 968 -50.98 -47.08 7.52
C LYS A 968 -51.41 -48.34 8.29
N VAL A 969 -51.15 -48.37 9.60
CA VAL A 969 -51.69 -49.43 10.48
C VAL A 969 -53.19 -49.16 10.57
N ASP A 970 -54.01 -49.97 9.91
CA ASP A 970 -55.46 -49.89 10.05
C ASP A 970 -55.82 -49.98 11.52
N SER A 971 -56.70 -49.09 11.99
CA SER A 971 -57.19 -49.05 13.36
C SER A 971 -57.73 -50.40 13.85
N PHE A 972 -58.14 -51.26 12.91
CA PHE A 972 -58.51 -52.65 13.12
C PHE A 972 -57.37 -53.52 13.67
N ASN A 973 -56.15 -53.40 13.15
CA ASN A 973 -54.98 -54.15 13.64
C ASN A 973 -54.50 -53.64 15.00
N LEU A 974 -54.71 -52.35 15.31
CA LEU A 974 -54.41 -51.79 16.63
C LEU A 974 -55.39 -52.29 17.71
N ALA A 975 -56.68 -52.41 17.35
CA ALA A 975 -57.70 -53.01 18.21
C ALA A 975 -57.44 -54.53 18.39
N LEU A 976 -57.03 -55.23 17.33
CA LEU A 976 -56.68 -56.65 17.39
C LEU A 976 -55.45 -56.92 18.26
N ALA A 977 -54.40 -56.11 18.15
CA ALA A 977 -53.22 -56.20 19.01
C ALA A 977 -53.53 -55.89 20.49
N ARG A 978 -54.41 -54.92 20.77
CA ARG A 978 -54.93 -54.66 22.12
C ARG A 978 -55.78 -55.81 22.66
N MET A 979 -56.57 -56.47 21.81
CA MET A 979 -57.33 -57.68 22.18
C MET A 979 -56.43 -58.89 22.43
N MET A 980 -55.33 -59.04 21.68
CA MET A 980 -54.38 -60.14 21.85
C MET A 980 -53.38 -59.94 23.00
N ALA A 981 -53.15 -58.70 23.45
CA ALA A 981 -52.29 -58.39 24.60
C ALA A 981 -53.02 -58.36 25.95
N ALA A 982 -54.36 -58.52 25.97
CA ALA A 982 -55.08 -58.72 27.22
C ALA A 982 -54.68 -60.09 27.79
N PRO A 983 -54.21 -60.18 29.05
CA PRO A 983 -53.91 -61.47 29.66
C PRO A 983 -55.18 -62.32 29.63
N SER A 984 -55.10 -63.52 29.06
CA SER A 984 -56.17 -64.49 29.17
C SER A 984 -56.40 -64.73 30.66
N LYS A 985 -57.52 -64.22 31.17
CA LYS A 985 -58.06 -64.69 32.45
C LYS A 985 -58.52 -66.12 32.21
N GLU A 986 -57.66 -67.09 32.52
CA GLU A 986 -58.12 -68.36 33.08
C GLU A 986 -58.34 -68.19 34.59
#